data_AF-A0A3D9BZY0-F1
#
_entry.id   AF-A0A3D9BZY0-F1
#
_cell.length_a   1.000
_cell.length_b   1.000
_cell.length_c   1.000
_cell.angle_alpha   90.00
_cell.angle_beta   90.00
_cell.angle_gamma   90.00
#
_symmetry.space_group_name_H-M   'P 1'
#
loop_
_entity.id
_entity.type
_entity.pdbx_description
1 polymer ?
#
loop_
_entity_poly.entity_id
_entity_poly.type
_entity_poly.pdbx_seq_one_letter_code
_entity_poly.pdbx_strand_id
1 'polypeptide(L)'
;MKKVIICAAILSAHFYSAQEVAKGNPGSGSGIELPNINPPSPESSFRTQFGNLEANEFKGNPNINIPIHTISDSGLKHTISLKYGKAGVKVNDTPNTLGMNWILEAGGVINRTIYDKADEFGAERILLSLNDLTHLYSQQGTDDLVKLTKYGSEQYDHQPDVFSFSFPGYSGSFYLDANFQPVILTQDNNLKIETVGAFKDNHSFIITTYDGTKYTFGGTGATEKTWVRLNGGLSGDTSFFLTKIENTAGNKIEFSYSEVNTNATILSIGEQQSLDTRMMDEGPAEQGTSAIPPTTPYSQSIRTLNIIRPKILTQISTGSEKITINYSTDPSEIFQKIGNIVVSSVTSSNTITNRITGTTNVKKIVFDYINNSESDRQKKRFFLEKVKEYVIKNNQETFVQEHKFEYDNPLGLPARLSKTTDYLGYYNGSNNGNTSLPDLNMFGEKYKLFFNSSYYANRVPSFIYAKLGTLTSITYPTKGKTTFEYEPEYAKEAIIGEGKHYVAIGNAEPFFEDAPSADYDLIHMVADRLPLSNETTSTFDASEVDGGKVKIELKIHSNTDIGFGKGKAQFTLVDTSTGQTVFTKPIFLNKSDKDMSSIEDLLLGGSTYQLTFKIVNNICNQCSATALIRYNEKNKWNIVEDGNVRLKKQYDIAETGKTNIKRLYYSVYNDINNMNKIGSPYKPEFRSYRFDQKTYAPFTDPNSLPSPGATMVGSLFETIFHSEPQISIRHSGFFTDSMDGQYSYSIYDPIYPNVTVSYGGDQFEKGGEEKAFSTQLYNNSYAFRTPTVDGMYTNNLNDLPMVSSSAENSLFWSVPSGNLSGKLLSHRVFNSKNGQFYLKTSMKNEYFKDQTEIISSIAGVTLFPLAFIMPGTNVGTYLDNMYITAYRLPSYSFVLNKSISKEYLEDVPLNTTDDSLYKKITTSSDYLYNNPDQQLSKSITSFSGAGIKETFYLYAREKGNQKLISASMLGIPLETTVVNKQNSSDSGKIISRNEIKYDNPANLLPSSVISYGLQNNIPSTEIMYDKFDTKGNLLQYTTKDGAVTVIIWGYNQTKPIAKIENIRLTDIQQSFIDNIVNASDLDAAAGANNDENNLLNAFQTFRANLPGYQMTTYSYDPLIGVRSITPPSGIRETYLYDSANRLEKVVDANGKILKEMKYNYKN
;
A
#
# COMPACT_ATOMS: atom_id res chain seq x y z
N MET A 1 40.67 43.25 -19.01
CA MET A 1 41.64 43.68 -17.97
C MET A 1 40.90 43.84 -16.65
N LYS A 2 41.49 43.39 -15.52
CA LYS A 2 41.32 43.79 -14.08
C LYS A 2 39.99 44.43 -13.61
N LYS A 3 39.39 44.17 -12.43
CA LYS A 3 39.57 43.25 -11.27
C LYS A 3 38.34 43.52 -10.34
N VAL A 4 37.58 42.52 -9.83
CA VAL A 4 37.68 41.87 -8.49
C VAL A 4 37.08 42.65 -7.27
N ILE A 5 36.04 42.05 -6.63
CA ILE A 5 35.73 41.97 -5.15
C ILE A 5 35.23 43.26 -4.39
N ILE A 6 34.25 43.28 -3.44
CA ILE A 6 33.41 42.24 -2.79
C ILE A 6 32.07 42.73 -2.10
N CYS A 7 31.19 41.77 -1.76
CA CYS A 7 30.06 41.61 -0.78
C CYS A 7 29.22 42.73 -0.08
N ALA A 8 27.96 42.31 0.16
CA ALA A 8 27.16 42.37 1.42
C ALA A 8 26.04 43.43 1.60
N ALA A 9 25.00 42.99 2.33
CA ALA A 9 23.74 43.64 2.74
C ALA A 9 22.57 43.69 1.71
N ILE A 10 21.33 43.67 2.25
CA ILE A 10 20.02 43.77 1.56
C ILE A 10 19.51 42.47 0.88
N LEU A 11 19.73 41.30 1.48
CA LEU A 11 18.97 40.07 1.15
C LEU A 11 18.66 39.19 2.38
N SER A 12 18.57 39.83 3.55
CA SER A 12 18.40 39.18 4.85
C SER A 12 17.41 39.94 5.75
N ALA A 13 16.12 39.89 5.39
CA ALA A 13 14.98 40.22 6.26
C ALA A 13 13.75 39.48 5.71
N HIS A 14 12.96 38.85 6.59
CA HIS A 14 11.84 37.89 6.36
C HIS A 14 12.17 36.38 6.49
N PHE A 15 13.45 35.98 6.50
CA PHE A 15 13.86 34.69 7.06
C PHE A 15 14.48 34.92 8.44
N TYR A 16 13.66 35.01 9.50
CA TYR A 16 14.03 34.71 10.90
C TYR A 16 12.84 34.94 11.86
N SER A 17 12.00 33.91 12.06
CA SER A 17 11.23 33.72 13.30
C SER A 17 10.70 32.28 13.44
N ALA A 18 11.46 31.28 12.98
CA ALA A 18 11.34 29.93 13.51
C ALA A 18 12.19 29.90 14.77
N GLN A 19 11.59 30.30 15.89
CA GLN A 19 12.28 30.29 17.18
C GLN A 19 12.32 28.84 17.66
N GLU A 20 13.43 28.15 17.37
CA GLU A 20 13.86 27.06 18.24
C GLU A 20 13.81 27.62 19.68
N VAL A 21 13.02 26.99 20.55
CA VAL A 21 13.17 27.20 21.97
C VAL A 21 14.61 26.87 22.29
N ALA A 22 15.32 27.81 22.89
CA ALA A 22 16.75 27.68 23.16
C ALA A 22 17.04 26.35 23.86
N LYS A 23 18.26 25.82 23.69
CA LYS A 23 18.83 24.77 24.55
C LYS A 23 18.76 25.25 26.01
N GLY A 24 17.68 24.87 26.69
CA GLY A 24 17.09 25.67 27.75
C GLY A 24 16.81 24.82 28.97
N ASN A 25 17.88 24.64 29.77
CA ASN A 25 17.89 23.91 31.04
C ASN A 25 17.71 22.38 30.91
N PRO A 26 18.41 21.54 31.72
CA PRO A 26 18.29 20.07 31.67
C PRO A 26 16.96 19.49 32.21
N GLY A 27 15.89 20.28 32.25
CA GLY A 27 14.66 19.99 32.99
C GLY A 27 13.36 20.05 32.17
N SER A 28 13.45 20.20 30.85
CA SER A 28 12.32 20.01 29.93
C SER A 28 12.61 18.81 29.05
N GLY A 29 11.68 17.84 28.99
CA GLY A 29 11.81 16.63 28.17
C GLY A 29 12.06 16.98 26.71
N SER A 30 13.32 16.87 26.26
CA SER A 30 13.63 16.75 24.85
C SER A 30 13.13 15.39 24.41
N GLY A 31 11.90 15.36 23.87
CA GLY A 31 11.23 14.12 23.48
C GLY A 31 12.11 13.25 22.59
N ILE A 32 11.96 11.93 22.72
CA ILE A 32 12.67 10.93 21.91
C ILE A 32 12.46 11.29 20.44
N GLU A 33 13.50 11.78 19.77
CA GLU A 33 13.43 11.98 18.34
C GLU A 33 13.35 10.59 17.69
N LEU A 34 12.21 10.33 17.04
CA LEU A 34 11.98 9.12 16.25
C LEU A 34 13.07 8.96 15.17
N PRO A 35 13.32 7.74 14.67
CA PRO A 35 14.33 7.48 13.66
C PRO A 35 14.26 8.48 12.50
N ASN A 36 15.41 9.01 12.08
CA ASN A 36 15.50 10.06 11.07
C ASN A 36 15.20 9.52 9.66
N ILE A 37 13.92 9.42 9.31
CA ILE A 37 13.47 8.89 8.01
C ILE A 37 13.39 10.01 6.97
N ASN A 38 14.26 9.94 5.95
CA ASN A 38 14.19 10.82 4.77
C ASN A 38 13.52 10.07 3.61
N PRO A 39 12.25 10.37 3.28
CA PRO A 39 11.54 9.72 2.17
C PRO A 39 11.90 10.38 0.83
N PRO A 40 11.73 9.67 -0.30
CA PRO A 40 11.81 10.26 -1.65
C PRO A 40 10.79 11.40 -1.83
N SER A 41 10.96 12.20 -2.90
CA SER A 41 9.98 13.25 -3.24
C SER A 41 8.58 12.68 -3.48
N PRO A 42 7.49 13.44 -3.23
CA PRO A 42 6.12 12.94 -3.41
C PRO A 42 5.85 12.42 -4.83
N GLU A 43 6.29 13.17 -5.85
CA GLU A 43 6.18 12.84 -7.27
C GLU A 43 6.92 11.53 -7.63
N SER A 44 8.04 11.22 -6.97
CA SER A 44 8.77 9.96 -7.16
C SER A 44 8.18 8.82 -6.32
N SER A 45 7.78 9.08 -5.07
CA SER A 45 7.08 8.12 -4.20
C SER A 45 5.80 7.59 -4.85
N PHE A 46 5.04 8.48 -5.50
CA PHE A 46 3.82 8.12 -6.23
C PHE A 46 4.12 7.07 -7.31
N ARG A 47 5.19 7.22 -8.13
CA ARG A 47 5.55 6.23 -9.17
C ARG A 47 5.75 4.81 -8.62
N THR A 48 6.36 4.66 -7.45
CA THR A 48 6.56 3.33 -6.85
C THR A 48 5.28 2.68 -6.32
N GLN A 49 4.25 3.47 -5.97
CA GLN A 49 2.98 2.93 -5.48
C GLN A 49 2.14 2.25 -6.58
N PHE A 50 2.41 2.49 -7.87
CA PHE A 50 1.60 1.98 -9.01
C PHE A 50 2.21 0.80 -9.77
N GLY A 51 3.30 0.22 -9.27
CA GLY A 51 3.95 -0.93 -9.90
C GLY A 51 3.12 -2.23 -9.87
N ASN A 52 2.31 -2.44 -8.82
CA ASN A 52 1.59 -3.68 -8.59
C ASN A 52 0.11 -3.59 -8.97
N LEU A 53 -0.21 -3.84 -10.26
CA LEU A 53 -1.56 -3.67 -10.83
C LEU A 53 -2.62 -4.64 -10.27
N GLU A 54 -2.22 -5.77 -9.67
CA GLU A 54 -3.16 -6.71 -9.01
C GLU A 54 -3.73 -6.14 -7.71
N ALA A 55 -3.07 -5.14 -7.11
CA ALA A 55 -3.40 -4.61 -5.79
C ALA A 55 -4.46 -3.48 -5.75
N ASN A 56 -5.01 -3.04 -6.89
CA ASN A 56 -5.91 -1.87 -6.92
C ASN A 56 -7.28 -2.13 -6.29
N GLU A 57 -7.93 -3.28 -6.58
CA GLU A 57 -9.18 -3.68 -5.90
C GLU A 57 -8.93 -3.92 -4.40
N PHE A 58 -7.80 -4.55 -4.07
CA PHE A 58 -7.30 -4.78 -2.71
C PHE A 58 -7.04 -3.48 -1.92
N LYS A 59 -6.78 -2.34 -2.57
CA LYS A 59 -6.66 -1.01 -1.95
C LYS A 59 -7.93 -0.15 -2.08
N GLY A 60 -8.99 -0.68 -2.68
CA GLY A 60 -10.22 0.07 -2.97
C GLY A 60 -10.07 1.20 -3.99
N ASN A 61 -8.99 1.21 -4.78
CA ASN A 61 -8.69 2.24 -5.77
C ASN A 61 -9.30 1.90 -7.16
N PRO A 62 -9.78 2.90 -7.92
CA PRO A 62 -10.16 2.70 -9.31
C PRO A 62 -8.93 2.40 -10.18
N ASN A 63 -8.95 1.28 -10.92
CA ASN A 63 -7.84 0.85 -11.76
C ASN A 63 -7.92 1.47 -13.16
N ILE A 64 -7.36 2.67 -13.34
CA ILE A 64 -7.40 3.43 -14.60
C ILE A 64 -6.00 3.53 -15.20
N ASN A 65 -5.88 3.08 -16.46
CA ASN A 65 -4.66 3.18 -17.26
C ASN A 65 -5.04 3.59 -18.70
N ILE A 66 -4.63 4.78 -19.14
CA ILE A 66 -4.93 5.33 -20.47
C ILE A 66 -3.62 5.47 -21.25
N PRO A 67 -3.29 4.54 -22.16
CA PRO A 67 -2.14 4.68 -23.07
C PRO A 67 -2.29 5.91 -23.95
N ILE A 68 -1.24 6.72 -24.05
CA ILE A 68 -1.22 7.93 -24.90
C ILE A 68 -0.30 7.80 -26.12
N HIS A 69 0.77 7.01 -25.99
CA HIS A 69 1.71 6.68 -27.08
C HIS A 69 2.53 5.43 -26.74
N THR A 70 2.98 4.68 -27.74
CA THR A 70 3.93 3.57 -27.56
C THR A 70 5.10 3.74 -28.52
N ILE A 71 6.29 4.02 -27.98
CA ILE A 71 7.52 4.05 -28.76
C ILE A 71 8.00 2.62 -29.02
N SER A 72 8.40 2.33 -30.25
CA SER A 72 8.92 1.02 -30.64
C SER A 72 10.01 1.15 -31.69
N ASP A 73 11.19 0.61 -31.38
CA ASP A 73 12.34 0.58 -32.28
C ASP A 73 13.15 -0.69 -32.02
N SER A 74 13.57 -1.37 -33.08
CA SER A 74 14.59 -2.43 -33.07
C SER A 74 14.39 -3.48 -31.96
N GLY A 75 13.17 -4.00 -31.86
CA GLY A 75 12.76 -5.02 -30.88
C GLY A 75 12.31 -4.48 -29.51
N LEU A 76 12.66 -3.24 -29.14
CA LEU A 76 12.18 -2.60 -27.92
C LEU A 76 10.78 -2.00 -28.11
N LYS A 77 10.01 -2.00 -27.01
CA LYS A 77 8.70 -1.36 -26.87
C LYS A 77 8.58 -0.70 -25.50
N HIS A 78 8.08 0.52 -25.46
CA HIS A 78 7.78 1.23 -24.21
C HIS A 78 6.51 2.06 -24.38
N THR A 79 5.54 1.87 -23.50
CA THR A 79 4.25 2.57 -23.55
C THR A 79 4.25 3.70 -22.54
N ILE A 80 3.86 4.88 -22.99
CA ILE A 80 3.57 6.03 -22.14
C ILE A 80 2.07 6.03 -21.86
N SER A 81 1.68 6.09 -20.59
CA SER A 81 0.28 6.14 -20.20
C SER A 81 0.00 7.09 -19.05
N LEU A 82 -1.29 7.41 -18.86
CA LEU A 82 -1.82 8.14 -17.72
C LEU A 82 -2.43 7.12 -16.76
N LYS A 83 -1.98 7.10 -15.51
CA LYS A 83 -2.62 6.33 -14.43
C LYS A 83 -3.28 7.25 -13.42
N TYR A 84 -4.46 6.85 -12.94
CA TYR A 84 -5.11 7.47 -11.78
C TYR A 84 -5.06 6.48 -10.61
N GLY A 85 -4.62 6.95 -9.44
CA GLY A 85 -4.00 6.05 -8.47
C GLY A 85 -4.59 5.97 -7.05
N LYS A 86 -5.36 6.97 -6.61
CA LYS A 86 -5.94 6.99 -5.26
C LYS A 86 -7.44 7.24 -5.34
N ALA A 87 -8.20 6.53 -4.50
CA ALA A 87 -9.65 6.68 -4.40
C ALA A 87 -10.10 8.06 -3.89
N GLY A 88 -9.27 8.79 -3.10
CA GLY A 88 -9.59 10.12 -2.57
C GLY A 88 -8.37 11.05 -2.44
N VAL A 89 -8.60 12.28 -1.94
CA VAL A 89 -7.55 13.32 -1.79
C VAL A 89 -7.41 13.72 -0.32
N LYS A 90 -6.22 13.53 0.26
CA LYS A 90 -5.93 14.00 1.62
C LYS A 90 -5.59 15.50 1.64
N VAL A 91 -5.88 16.19 2.73
CA VAL A 91 -5.64 17.65 2.87
C VAL A 91 -4.16 17.99 2.65
N ASN A 92 -3.25 17.12 3.11
CA ASN A 92 -1.82 17.31 2.98
C ASN A 92 -1.23 16.76 1.66
N ASP A 93 -1.98 16.05 0.82
CA ASP A 93 -1.49 15.53 -0.45
C ASP A 93 -0.99 16.67 -1.37
N THR A 94 0.15 16.44 -2.03
CA THR A 94 0.72 17.31 -3.07
C THR A 94 0.18 16.94 -4.45
N PRO A 95 -0.06 17.91 -5.36
CA PRO A 95 -0.28 17.61 -6.77
C PRO A 95 1.01 17.11 -7.42
N ASN A 96 0.88 16.17 -8.36
CA ASN A 96 1.96 15.76 -9.25
C ASN A 96 2.02 16.68 -10.49
N THR A 97 2.94 16.43 -11.43
CA THR A 97 3.04 17.17 -12.71
C THR A 97 1.78 17.10 -13.60
N LEU A 98 0.84 16.17 -13.33
CA LEU A 98 -0.50 16.07 -13.93
C LEU A 98 -1.65 16.46 -12.96
N GLY A 99 -1.34 16.90 -11.75
CA GLY A 99 -2.32 17.27 -10.73
C GLY A 99 -2.60 16.17 -9.72
N MET A 100 -3.72 16.29 -8.99
CA MET A 100 -4.08 15.34 -7.93
C MET A 100 -4.35 13.94 -8.49
N ASN A 101 -3.76 12.93 -7.85
CA ASN A 101 -3.98 11.50 -8.07
C ASN A 101 -3.67 10.95 -9.47
N TRP A 102 -3.20 11.78 -10.41
CA TRP A 102 -2.71 11.36 -11.73
C TRP A 102 -1.19 11.24 -11.76
N ILE A 103 -0.68 10.33 -12.59
CA ILE A 103 0.72 10.30 -12.98
C ILE A 103 0.93 9.88 -14.44
N LEU A 104 1.97 10.44 -15.05
CA LEU A 104 2.48 10.02 -16.34
C LEU A 104 3.44 8.84 -16.13
N GLU A 105 2.98 7.63 -16.45
CA GLU A 105 3.84 6.46 -16.51
C GLU A 105 4.63 6.49 -17.83
N ALA A 106 5.75 7.22 -17.80
CA ALA A 106 6.63 7.45 -18.94
C ALA A 106 8.04 6.87 -18.76
N GLY A 107 8.39 6.36 -17.59
CA GLY A 107 9.71 5.82 -17.26
C GLY A 107 9.68 5.07 -15.94
N GLY A 108 10.84 4.58 -15.49
CA GLY A 108 11.00 3.93 -14.19
C GLY A 108 11.71 4.80 -13.16
N VAL A 109 11.61 4.42 -11.89
CA VAL A 109 12.39 5.02 -10.80
C VAL A 109 12.75 3.95 -9.76
N ILE A 110 13.94 4.07 -9.19
CA ILE A 110 14.29 3.47 -7.90
C ILE A 110 14.22 4.61 -6.87
N ASN A 111 13.36 4.47 -5.89
CA ASN A 111 13.33 5.35 -4.72
C ASN A 111 14.12 4.72 -3.59
N ARG A 112 14.68 5.54 -2.71
CA ARG A 112 15.37 5.13 -1.48
C ARG A 112 14.73 5.86 -0.32
N THR A 113 14.24 5.09 0.65
CA THR A 113 13.91 5.64 1.97
C THR A 113 15.17 5.53 2.80
N ILE A 114 15.72 6.68 3.19
CA ILE A 114 16.91 6.71 4.04
C ILE A 114 16.49 6.58 5.49
N TYR A 115 17.06 5.62 6.21
CA TYR A 115 16.84 5.42 7.64
C TYR A 115 18.10 5.88 8.40
N ASP A 116 17.95 6.90 9.25
CA ASP A 116 19.08 7.58 9.91
C ASP A 116 19.96 8.37 8.91
N LYS A 117 20.87 7.67 8.22
CA LYS A 117 21.87 8.22 7.31
C LYS A 117 21.92 7.44 6.01
N ALA A 118 22.39 8.10 4.95
CA ALA A 118 22.69 7.38 3.72
C ALA A 118 23.83 6.36 3.93
N ASP A 119 23.58 5.08 3.59
CA ASP A 119 24.56 3.97 3.61
C ASP A 119 26.00 4.38 3.19
N GLU A 120 26.16 5.24 2.17
CA GLU A 120 27.47 5.66 1.63
C GLU A 120 28.22 6.74 2.44
N PHE A 121 27.58 7.35 3.44
CA PHE A 121 28.14 8.45 4.24
C PHE A 121 28.22 8.14 5.75
N GLY A 122 27.81 6.96 6.19
CA GLY A 122 28.06 6.46 7.56
C GLY A 122 29.56 6.25 7.82
N ALA A 123 30.03 6.52 9.05
CA ALA A 123 31.45 6.30 9.40
C ALA A 123 31.80 4.81 9.44
N GLU A 124 30.93 4.01 10.05
CA GLU A 124 30.83 2.55 9.90
C GLU A 124 29.33 2.23 9.87
N ARG A 125 28.94 1.24 9.05
CA ARG A 125 27.56 0.73 8.97
C ARG A 125 27.48 -0.60 9.71
N ILE A 126 26.57 -0.69 10.69
CA ILE A 126 26.52 -1.83 11.60
C ILE A 126 25.42 -2.77 11.13
N LEU A 127 25.80 -3.83 10.42
CA LEU A 127 24.91 -4.95 10.07
C LEU A 127 25.30 -6.16 10.90
N LEU A 128 24.34 -6.71 11.65
CA LEU A 128 24.54 -7.85 12.55
C LEU A 128 23.84 -9.09 12.01
N SER A 129 24.54 -10.22 12.03
CA SER A 129 23.93 -11.53 11.84
C SER A 129 23.18 -11.97 13.11
N LEU A 130 22.37 -13.02 12.98
CA LEU A 130 21.73 -13.65 14.14
C LEU A 130 22.75 -14.19 15.16
N ASN A 131 23.96 -14.55 14.73
CA ASN A 131 25.03 -14.99 15.63
C ASN A 131 25.69 -13.81 16.38
N ASP A 132 25.83 -12.66 15.73
CA ASP A 132 26.37 -11.46 16.41
C ASP A 132 25.42 -10.99 17.51
N LEU A 133 24.10 -11.10 17.28
CA LEU A 133 23.09 -10.91 18.32
C LEU A 133 23.24 -11.94 19.46
N THR A 134 23.58 -13.21 19.18
CA THR A 134 23.67 -14.21 20.26
C THR A 134 24.87 -14.04 21.19
N HIS A 135 25.95 -13.40 20.73
CA HIS A 135 27.08 -13.06 21.59
C HIS A 135 26.76 -11.99 22.66
N LEU A 136 25.79 -11.10 22.38
CA LEU A 136 25.31 -10.08 23.34
C LEU A 136 24.61 -10.69 24.57
N TYR A 137 24.13 -11.93 24.50
CA TYR A 137 23.49 -12.64 25.63
C TYR A 137 24.48 -13.26 26.63
N SER A 138 25.79 -12.96 26.56
CA SER A 138 26.83 -13.65 27.33
C SER A 138 27.68 -12.72 28.20
N GLN A 139 28.12 -13.19 29.37
CA GLN A 139 29.04 -12.45 30.26
C GLN A 139 30.41 -12.13 29.62
N GLN A 140 30.77 -12.78 28.50
CA GLN A 140 32.00 -12.48 27.76
C GLN A 140 31.84 -11.26 26.82
N GLY A 141 30.62 -10.79 26.54
CA GLY A 141 30.33 -9.67 25.64
C GLY A 141 30.65 -8.27 26.19
N THR A 142 31.54 -8.14 27.18
CA THR A 142 31.87 -6.82 27.78
C THR A 142 32.56 -5.86 26.81
N ASP A 143 33.34 -6.37 25.86
CA ASP A 143 33.92 -5.55 24.78
C ASP A 143 32.84 -5.16 23.73
N ASP A 144 31.83 -6.01 23.52
CA ASP A 144 30.68 -5.72 22.66
C ASP A 144 29.71 -4.71 23.29
N LEU A 145 29.69 -4.60 24.62
CA LEU A 145 29.01 -3.52 25.35
C LEU A 145 29.63 -2.14 25.09
N VAL A 146 30.95 -2.06 24.96
CA VAL A 146 31.60 -0.81 24.53
C VAL A 146 31.22 -0.48 23.08
N LYS A 147 30.98 -1.48 22.23
CA LYS A 147 30.38 -1.24 20.89
C LYS A 147 28.92 -0.78 21.01
N LEU A 148 28.10 -1.35 21.90
CA LEU A 148 26.73 -0.87 22.17
C LEU A 148 26.68 0.61 22.56
N THR A 149 27.66 1.13 23.32
CA THR A 149 27.73 2.58 23.61
C THR A 149 28.01 3.46 22.38
N LYS A 150 28.58 2.90 21.29
CA LYS A 150 28.71 3.60 20.00
C LYS A 150 27.38 3.70 19.26
N TYR A 151 26.46 2.74 19.47
CA TYR A 151 25.20 2.64 18.72
C TYR A 151 24.11 3.66 19.17
N GLY A 152 24.45 4.53 20.13
CA GLY A 152 23.67 5.73 20.47
C GLY A 152 24.30 7.03 19.96
N SER A 153 25.32 6.96 19.09
CA SER A 153 26.04 8.12 18.56
C SER A 153 25.59 8.46 17.14
N GLU A 154 25.21 9.72 16.90
CA GLU A 154 24.94 10.30 15.58
C GLU A 154 26.11 10.22 14.57
N GLN A 155 27.20 9.50 14.85
CA GLN A 155 28.32 9.27 13.94
C GLN A 155 28.15 8.02 13.06
N TYR A 156 27.50 6.97 13.58
CA TYR A 156 27.34 5.69 12.88
C TYR A 156 26.06 5.66 12.03
N ASP A 157 25.96 4.66 11.16
CA ASP A 157 24.73 4.30 10.45
C ASP A 157 24.17 2.99 11.05
N HIS A 158 22.94 3.07 11.56
CA HIS A 158 22.29 2.04 12.37
C HIS A 158 21.18 1.28 11.64
N GLN A 159 20.80 1.67 10.41
CA GLN A 159 19.70 1.01 9.70
C GLN A 159 19.96 0.97 8.19
N PRO A 160 19.87 -0.21 7.55
CA PRO A 160 20.09 -0.30 6.12
C PRO A 160 19.00 0.46 5.34
N ASP A 161 19.43 1.28 4.37
CA ASP A 161 18.49 1.97 3.50
C ASP A 161 17.70 1.02 2.60
N VAL A 162 16.42 1.34 2.41
CA VAL A 162 15.50 0.51 1.62
C VAL A 162 15.20 1.18 0.30
N PHE A 163 15.58 0.49 -0.77
CA PHE A 163 15.39 0.90 -2.16
C PHE A 163 14.16 0.20 -2.74
N SER A 164 13.13 0.94 -3.12
CA SER A 164 11.92 0.43 -3.78
C SER A 164 11.91 0.86 -5.25
N PHE A 165 11.71 -0.07 -6.17
CA PHE A 165 11.70 0.22 -7.62
C PHE A 165 10.36 -0.04 -8.26
N SER A 166 10.05 0.74 -9.29
CA SER A 166 8.95 0.50 -10.22
C SER A 166 9.36 0.94 -11.62
N PHE A 167 9.23 0.05 -12.59
CA PHE A 167 9.51 0.26 -14.01
C PHE A 167 8.59 -0.65 -14.86
N PRO A 168 8.53 -0.51 -16.20
CA PRO A 168 7.52 -1.18 -17.01
C PRO A 168 7.43 -2.71 -16.79
N GLY A 169 6.35 -3.15 -16.14
CA GLY A 169 6.06 -4.55 -15.83
C GLY A 169 6.67 -5.11 -14.54
N TYR A 170 7.46 -4.34 -13.79
CA TYR A 170 8.20 -4.83 -12.62
C TYR A 170 8.20 -3.83 -11.46
N SER A 171 8.01 -4.35 -10.24
CA SER A 171 8.21 -3.58 -9.01
C SER A 171 8.74 -4.47 -7.89
N GLY A 172 9.61 -3.92 -7.06
CA GLY A 172 10.31 -4.67 -6.03
C GLY A 172 10.89 -3.76 -4.96
N SER A 173 11.54 -4.35 -3.96
CA SER A 173 12.43 -3.61 -3.07
C SER A 173 13.71 -4.41 -2.79
N PHE A 174 14.79 -3.71 -2.52
CA PHE A 174 16.10 -4.26 -2.15
C PHE A 174 16.77 -3.34 -1.12
N TYR A 175 17.84 -3.82 -0.50
CA TYR A 175 18.78 -3.00 0.27
C TYR A 175 20.20 -3.27 -0.25
N LEU A 176 21.18 -2.49 0.17
CA LEU A 176 22.58 -2.75 -0.14
C LEU A 176 23.26 -3.48 1.03
N ASP A 177 24.07 -4.51 0.79
CA ASP A 177 24.87 -5.16 1.83
C ASP A 177 26.07 -4.28 2.27
N ALA A 178 26.93 -4.81 3.16
CA ALA A 178 28.15 -4.12 3.61
C ALA A 178 29.18 -3.86 2.48
N ASN A 179 29.05 -4.52 1.33
CA ASN A 179 29.88 -4.37 0.13
C ASN A 179 29.18 -3.55 -0.97
N PHE A 180 28.08 -2.86 -0.63
CA PHE A 180 27.20 -2.14 -1.55
C PHE A 180 26.60 -3.01 -2.67
N GLN A 181 26.46 -4.33 -2.47
CA GLN A 181 25.78 -5.24 -3.39
C GLN A 181 24.27 -5.26 -3.11
N PRO A 182 23.40 -5.15 -4.14
CA PRO A 182 21.95 -5.22 -3.98
C PRO A 182 21.45 -6.59 -3.53
N VAL A 183 20.65 -6.62 -2.46
CA VAL A 183 19.96 -7.81 -1.95
C VAL A 183 18.44 -7.60 -2.01
N ILE A 184 17.76 -8.41 -2.82
CA ILE A 184 16.33 -8.25 -3.12
C ILE A 184 15.46 -8.82 -2.00
N LEU A 185 14.52 -8.01 -1.48
CA LEU A 185 13.61 -8.35 -0.39
C LEU A 185 12.49 -9.32 -0.79
N THR A 186 12.06 -9.28 -2.05
CA THR A 186 11.15 -10.29 -2.63
C THR A 186 11.71 -10.86 -3.93
N GLN A 187 12.07 -12.14 -3.92
CA GLN A 187 12.69 -12.83 -5.07
C GLN A 187 11.70 -13.22 -6.18
N ASP A 188 10.48 -12.66 -6.16
CA ASP A 188 9.34 -13.07 -7.00
C ASP A 188 9.43 -12.64 -8.48
N ASN A 189 10.47 -11.89 -8.87
CA ASN A 189 10.51 -11.17 -10.15
C ASN A 189 11.61 -11.58 -11.16
N ASN A 190 12.50 -12.54 -10.85
CA ASN A 190 13.57 -12.96 -11.77
C ASN A 190 14.37 -11.77 -12.34
N LEU A 191 14.97 -10.98 -11.44
CA LEU A 191 15.74 -9.78 -11.78
C LEU A 191 17.16 -9.88 -11.23
N LYS A 192 18.13 -9.39 -11.98
CA LYS A 192 19.50 -9.14 -11.50
C LYS A 192 19.67 -7.63 -11.28
N ILE A 193 20.03 -7.20 -10.08
CA ILE A 193 20.28 -5.79 -9.76
C ILE A 193 21.77 -5.62 -9.46
N GLU A 194 22.41 -4.64 -10.11
CA GLU A 194 23.85 -4.37 -10.00
C GLU A 194 24.09 -2.87 -9.81
N THR A 195 25.12 -2.50 -9.04
CA THR A 195 25.61 -1.11 -9.00
C THR A 195 26.57 -0.85 -10.16
N VAL A 196 26.52 0.35 -10.73
CA VAL A 196 27.46 0.75 -11.79
C VAL A 196 28.76 1.20 -11.15
N GLY A 197 29.75 0.32 -11.06
CA GLY A 197 31.00 0.59 -10.34
C GLY A 197 30.77 0.77 -8.84
N ALA A 198 31.57 1.62 -8.19
CA ALA A 198 31.39 1.94 -6.78
C ALA A 198 30.16 2.84 -6.56
N PHE A 199 29.17 2.34 -5.82
CA PHE A 199 27.90 3.05 -5.60
C PHE A 199 28.08 4.45 -5.01
N LYS A 200 28.96 4.58 -4.01
CA LYS A 200 29.34 5.84 -3.34
C LYS A 200 29.84 6.96 -4.27
N ASP A 201 30.32 6.61 -5.47
CA ASP A 201 30.88 7.56 -6.44
C ASP A 201 29.90 7.79 -7.60
N ASN A 202 29.21 6.73 -8.05
CA ASN A 202 28.43 6.75 -9.28
C ASN A 202 26.91 6.86 -9.08
N HIS A 203 26.37 6.53 -7.89
CA HIS A 203 24.94 6.62 -7.56
C HIS A 203 24.01 6.08 -8.67
N SER A 204 24.32 4.89 -9.20
CA SER A 204 23.66 4.34 -10.38
C SER A 204 23.53 2.81 -10.32
N PHE A 205 22.44 2.30 -10.89
CA PHE A 205 22.06 0.90 -10.91
C PHE A 205 21.77 0.42 -12.33
N ILE A 206 21.99 -0.88 -12.57
CA ILE A 206 21.44 -1.60 -13.71
C ILE A 206 20.55 -2.72 -13.16
N ILE A 207 19.28 -2.73 -13.57
CA ILE A 207 18.39 -3.88 -13.40
C ILE A 207 18.36 -4.62 -14.73
N THR A 208 18.72 -5.89 -14.74
CA THR A 208 18.64 -6.76 -15.93
C THR A 208 17.51 -7.75 -15.74
N THR A 209 16.54 -7.72 -16.66
CA THR A 209 15.47 -8.72 -16.75
C THR A 209 16.02 -9.99 -17.38
N TYR A 210 15.39 -11.13 -17.08
CA TYR A 210 15.88 -12.45 -17.53
C TYR A 210 15.77 -12.73 -19.04
N ASP A 211 15.19 -11.82 -19.83
CA ASP A 211 15.29 -11.80 -21.30
C ASP A 211 16.60 -11.13 -21.80
N GLY A 212 17.41 -10.60 -20.88
CA GLY A 212 18.65 -9.86 -21.14
C GLY A 212 18.47 -8.35 -21.33
N THR A 213 17.25 -7.81 -21.24
CA THR A 213 17.00 -6.36 -21.35
C THR A 213 17.51 -5.63 -20.10
N LYS A 214 18.23 -4.52 -20.31
CA LYS A 214 18.90 -3.76 -19.25
C LYS A 214 18.23 -2.40 -19.04
N TYR A 215 17.91 -2.10 -17.80
CA TYR A 215 17.30 -0.86 -17.34
C TYR A 215 18.32 -0.11 -16.46
N THR A 216 18.85 1.01 -16.94
CA THR A 216 19.86 1.82 -16.22
C THR A 216 19.19 2.95 -15.46
N PHE A 217 19.50 3.10 -14.17
CA PHE A 217 18.90 4.11 -13.29
C PHE A 217 19.97 4.99 -12.64
N GLY A 218 19.62 6.24 -12.34
CA GLY A 218 20.50 7.17 -11.62
C GLY A 218 21.71 7.62 -12.43
N GLY A 219 22.77 7.97 -11.71
CA GLY A 219 23.98 8.57 -12.28
C GLY A 219 23.87 10.08 -12.52
N THR A 220 24.91 10.64 -13.14
CA THR A 220 25.05 12.09 -13.33
C THR A 220 23.85 12.69 -14.06
N GLY A 221 23.14 13.62 -13.40
CA GLY A 221 21.99 14.32 -13.96
C GLY A 221 20.63 13.62 -13.77
N ALA A 222 20.61 12.37 -13.30
CA ALA A 222 19.39 11.56 -13.15
C ALA A 222 19.16 11.05 -11.71
N THR A 223 19.69 11.77 -10.71
CA THR A 223 19.37 11.59 -9.30
C THR A 223 18.79 12.85 -8.67
N GLU A 224 18.00 12.65 -7.62
CA GLU A 224 17.42 13.69 -6.75
C GLU A 224 17.75 13.35 -5.29
N LYS A 225 17.90 14.38 -4.44
CA LYS A 225 18.25 14.25 -3.02
C LYS A 225 17.19 14.94 -2.17
N THR A 226 16.65 14.24 -1.17
CA THR A 226 15.68 14.79 -0.23
C THR A 226 16.07 14.58 1.23
N TRP A 227 15.61 15.49 2.10
CA TRP A 227 15.74 15.36 3.55
C TRP A 227 14.73 16.22 4.31
N VAL A 228 14.48 15.88 5.57
CA VAL A 228 13.38 16.48 6.38
C VAL A 228 13.87 17.53 7.41
N ARG A 229 15.15 17.50 7.79
CA ARG A 229 15.72 18.36 8.86
C ARG A 229 16.41 19.63 8.33
N LEU A 230 16.75 20.56 9.23
CA LEU A 230 17.51 21.77 8.89
C LEU A 230 18.97 21.48 8.48
N ASN A 231 19.60 20.45 9.06
CA ASN A 231 20.96 20.01 8.70
C ASN A 231 20.93 18.93 7.61
N GLY A 232 21.01 19.34 6.33
CA GLY A 232 21.07 18.43 5.17
C GLY A 232 22.35 17.59 5.03
N GLY A 233 23.30 17.69 5.97
CA GLY A 233 24.62 17.05 5.91
C GLY A 233 24.63 15.52 5.98
N LEU A 234 23.53 14.89 6.38
CA LEU A 234 23.38 13.42 6.48
C LEU A 234 22.55 12.82 5.33
N SER A 235 22.21 13.62 4.31
CA SER A 235 21.30 13.22 3.23
C SER A 235 22.01 12.57 2.03
N GLY A 236 21.45 11.48 1.53
CA GLY A 236 21.88 10.77 0.32
C GLY A 236 21.02 11.09 -0.90
N ASP A 237 21.36 10.52 -2.06
CA ASP A 237 20.45 10.55 -3.21
C ASP A 237 19.29 9.56 -2.95
N THR A 238 18.06 10.05 -3.10
CA THR A 238 16.81 9.39 -2.67
C THR A 238 15.92 8.94 -3.82
N SER A 239 16.16 9.45 -5.03
CA SER A 239 15.43 9.04 -6.24
C SER A 239 16.43 8.88 -7.39
N PHE A 240 16.38 7.72 -8.08
CA PHE A 240 17.27 7.33 -9.17
C PHE A 240 16.40 7.03 -10.40
N PHE A 241 16.41 7.92 -11.39
CA PHE A 241 15.49 7.85 -12.52
C PHE A 241 16.03 6.95 -13.63
N LEU A 242 15.15 6.23 -14.34
CA LEU A 242 15.50 5.40 -15.49
C LEU A 242 16.07 6.28 -16.61
N THR A 243 17.34 6.12 -16.97
CA THR A 243 18.01 6.88 -18.04
C THR A 243 18.05 6.13 -19.37
N LYS A 244 17.98 4.79 -19.34
CA LYS A 244 18.14 3.96 -20.55
C LYS A 244 17.50 2.58 -20.39
N ILE A 245 16.80 2.13 -21.43
CA ILE A 245 16.46 0.72 -21.69
C ILE A 245 17.34 0.26 -22.85
N GLU A 246 18.03 -0.87 -22.71
CA GLU A 246 18.93 -1.42 -23.74
C GLU A 246 18.69 -2.92 -23.92
N ASN A 247 18.47 -3.37 -25.17
CA ASN A 247 18.36 -4.81 -25.46
C ASN A 247 19.71 -5.46 -25.72
N THR A 248 19.72 -6.79 -25.83
CA THR A 248 20.93 -7.60 -26.03
C THR A 248 21.64 -7.37 -27.38
N ALA A 249 20.98 -6.70 -28.33
CA ALA A 249 21.57 -6.24 -29.58
C ALA A 249 22.15 -4.80 -29.51
N GLY A 250 22.07 -4.13 -28.35
CA GLY A 250 22.61 -2.79 -28.12
C GLY A 250 21.69 -1.63 -28.57
N ASN A 251 20.47 -1.94 -29.01
CA ASN A 251 19.46 -0.92 -29.33
C ASN A 251 18.91 -0.30 -28.04
N LYS A 252 18.55 0.98 -28.08
CA LYS A 252 18.29 1.79 -26.89
C LYS A 252 17.02 2.62 -26.99
N ILE A 253 16.32 2.74 -25.86
CA ILE A 253 15.41 3.86 -25.56
C ILE A 253 16.09 4.68 -24.47
N GLU A 254 16.35 5.96 -24.74
CA GLU A 254 17.04 6.87 -23.82
C GLU A 254 16.07 7.90 -23.25
N PHE A 255 16.28 8.26 -21.98
CA PHE A 255 15.43 9.14 -21.18
C PHE A 255 16.28 10.29 -20.66
N SER A 256 15.93 11.52 -21.01
CA SER A 256 16.65 12.72 -20.59
C SER A 256 15.83 13.52 -19.60
N TYR A 257 16.49 13.95 -18.53
CA TYR A 257 15.89 14.73 -17.45
C TYR A 257 16.47 16.14 -17.42
N SER A 258 15.62 17.11 -17.09
CA SER A 258 16.04 18.46 -16.75
C SER A 258 15.92 18.67 -15.24
N GLU A 259 16.80 19.50 -14.70
CA GLU A 259 16.73 19.97 -13.33
C GLU A 259 15.80 21.19 -13.24
N VAL A 260 14.92 21.21 -12.23
CA VAL A 260 14.16 22.41 -11.87
C VAL A 260 14.74 23.04 -10.59
N ASN A 261 14.35 24.29 -10.31
CA ASN A 261 14.82 25.00 -9.13
C ASN A 261 14.54 24.19 -7.85
N THR A 262 15.52 24.16 -6.95
CA THR A 262 15.41 23.45 -5.66
C THR A 262 14.22 23.98 -4.86
N ASN A 263 13.32 23.07 -4.47
CA ASN A 263 12.08 23.41 -3.78
C ASN A 263 12.05 22.76 -2.40
N ALA A 264 11.81 23.58 -1.37
CA ALA A 264 11.32 23.10 -0.09
C ALA A 264 9.79 22.90 -0.20
N THR A 265 9.31 21.71 0.16
CA THR A 265 7.91 21.29 0.08
C THR A 265 7.44 20.91 1.47
N ILE A 266 6.45 21.62 2.00
CA ILE A 266 5.86 21.26 3.30
C ILE A 266 4.96 20.04 3.07
N LEU A 267 5.26 18.95 3.77
CA LEU A 267 4.50 17.69 3.70
C LEU A 267 3.33 17.73 4.68
N SER A 268 3.57 18.05 5.94
CA SER A 268 2.55 18.22 6.98
C SER A 268 2.97 19.27 8.01
N ILE A 269 2.01 19.70 8.82
CA ILE A 269 2.23 20.50 10.03
C ILE A 269 1.64 19.68 11.18
N GLY A 270 2.50 19.31 12.13
CA GLY A 270 2.14 18.64 13.36
C GLY A 270 2.14 19.62 14.54
N GLU A 271 1.32 19.33 15.54
CA GLU A 271 1.27 20.07 16.79
C GLU A 271 1.45 19.07 17.94
N GLN A 272 2.19 19.50 18.96
CA GLN A 272 2.49 18.69 20.13
C GLN A 272 2.31 19.52 21.40
N GLN A 273 1.73 18.91 22.42
CA GLN A 273 1.59 19.52 23.73
C GLN A 273 2.02 18.49 24.79
N SER A 274 2.84 18.91 25.75
CA SER A 274 3.17 18.08 26.91
C SER A 274 2.30 18.43 28.11
N LEU A 275 2.01 17.42 28.93
CA LEU A 275 1.42 17.55 30.25
C LEU A 275 2.25 16.78 31.27
N ASP A 276 2.85 17.52 32.21
CA ASP A 276 3.59 16.97 33.33
C ASP A 276 2.66 16.58 34.48
N THR A 277 2.44 15.29 34.67
CA THR A 277 1.75 14.76 35.85
C THR A 277 2.76 14.31 36.90
N ARG A 278 2.83 15.05 38.02
CA ARG A 278 3.65 14.67 39.17
C ARG A 278 2.86 13.76 40.10
N MET A 279 3.31 12.52 40.27
CA MET A 279 2.88 11.68 41.39
C MET A 279 3.97 11.73 42.46
N MET A 280 3.71 12.47 43.54
CA MET A 280 4.43 12.24 44.78
C MET A 280 3.80 11.01 45.44
N ASP A 281 4.59 9.96 45.62
CA ASP A 281 4.19 8.82 46.44
C ASP A 281 4.32 9.25 47.90
N GLU A 282 3.22 9.64 48.53
CA GLU A 282 3.23 10.17 49.89
C GLU A 282 3.55 9.05 50.90
N GLY A 283 4.79 9.06 51.39
CA GLY A 283 5.11 8.53 52.72
C GLY A 283 4.17 9.13 53.78
N PRO A 284 3.91 8.42 54.88
CA PRO A 284 2.65 8.53 55.61
C PRO A 284 2.39 9.93 56.17
N ALA A 285 1.37 10.58 55.60
CA ALA A 285 0.51 11.64 56.14
C ALA A 285 1.20 12.82 56.87
N GLU A 286 1.09 14.02 56.28
CA GLU A 286 0.06 14.99 56.71
C GLU A 286 -0.01 16.20 55.76
N GLN A 287 -1.21 16.42 55.19
CA GLN A 287 -1.63 17.65 54.48
C GLN A 287 -0.82 18.08 53.23
N GLY A 288 -0.64 17.18 52.26
CA GLY A 288 -0.31 17.58 50.88
C GLY A 288 -1.54 18.11 50.12
N THR A 289 -1.48 19.35 49.64
CA THR A 289 -2.49 19.87 48.69
C THR A 289 -2.20 19.35 47.28
N SER A 290 -3.15 18.66 46.65
CA SER A 290 -3.06 18.30 45.23
C SER A 290 -2.97 19.55 44.34
N ALA A 291 -1.75 19.93 43.98
CA ALA A 291 -1.52 21.03 43.05
C ALA A 291 -1.99 20.63 41.64
N ILE A 292 -2.69 21.54 40.96
CA ILE A 292 -3.01 21.39 39.54
C ILE A 292 -1.68 21.27 38.77
N PRO A 293 -1.50 20.24 37.92
CA PRO A 293 -0.26 20.11 37.16
C PRO A 293 -0.03 21.35 36.29
N PRO A 294 1.18 21.95 36.32
CA PRO A 294 1.48 23.07 35.43
C PRO A 294 1.47 22.56 33.99
N THR A 295 0.68 23.20 33.14
CA THR A 295 0.73 22.99 31.69
C THR A 295 2.05 23.53 31.15
N THR A 296 2.90 22.65 30.62
CA THR A 296 4.25 22.96 30.10
C THR A 296 4.19 23.23 28.57
N PRO A 297 5.30 23.50 27.85
CA PRO A 297 5.24 24.31 26.64
C PRO A 297 4.58 23.61 25.44
N TYR A 298 3.73 24.37 24.74
CA TYR A 298 3.17 24.02 23.43
C TYR A 298 4.23 24.18 22.33
N SER A 299 4.34 23.21 21.42
CA SER A 299 5.25 23.28 20.27
C SER A 299 4.54 22.90 18.96
N GLN A 300 4.96 23.55 17.87
CA GLN A 300 4.53 23.21 16.52
C GLN A 300 5.72 22.63 15.75
N SER A 301 5.51 21.49 15.10
CA SER A 301 6.49 20.84 14.24
C SER A 301 6.05 20.98 12.77
N ILE A 302 6.93 21.49 11.90
CA ILE A 302 6.64 21.62 10.47
C ILE A 302 7.49 20.60 9.73
N ARG A 303 6.86 19.57 9.17
CA ARG A 303 7.56 18.53 8.40
C ARG A 303 7.82 19.03 6.98
N THR A 304 8.97 19.70 6.81
CA THR A 304 9.40 20.24 5.51
C THR A 304 10.33 19.25 4.83
N LEU A 305 9.95 18.76 3.65
CA LEU A 305 10.84 18.02 2.77
C LEU A 305 11.60 18.99 1.86
N ASN A 306 12.91 19.07 2.02
CA ASN A 306 13.77 19.78 1.09
C ASN A 306 14.09 18.86 -0.09
N ILE A 307 14.05 19.39 -1.32
CA ILE A 307 14.36 18.66 -2.55
C ILE A 307 15.47 19.38 -3.32
N ILE A 308 16.64 18.75 -3.38
CA ILE A 308 17.83 19.18 -4.14
C ILE A 308 17.90 18.45 -5.48
N ARG A 309 18.24 19.21 -6.53
CA ARG A 309 18.31 18.77 -7.92
C ARG A 309 17.04 18.02 -8.39
N PRO A 310 15.81 18.50 -8.09
CA PRO A 310 14.58 17.82 -8.54
C PRO A 310 14.57 17.63 -10.05
N LYS A 311 14.16 16.44 -10.49
CA LYS A 311 14.22 16.04 -11.91
C LYS A 311 12.84 15.89 -12.54
N ILE A 312 12.71 16.39 -13.76
CA ILE A 312 11.54 16.21 -14.62
C ILE A 312 11.99 15.54 -15.93
N LEU A 313 11.20 14.58 -16.43
CA LEU A 313 11.47 13.89 -17.68
C LEU A 313 11.14 14.81 -18.85
N THR A 314 12.13 15.24 -19.64
CA THR A 314 11.93 16.20 -20.74
C THR A 314 12.02 15.57 -22.12
N GLN A 315 12.69 14.42 -22.27
CA GLN A 315 12.77 13.70 -23.54
C GLN A 315 12.80 12.19 -23.35
N ILE A 316 12.16 11.46 -24.28
CA ILE A 316 12.39 10.04 -24.55
C ILE A 316 12.80 9.93 -26.02
N SER A 317 13.80 9.10 -26.37
CA SER A 317 14.22 8.93 -27.77
C SER A 317 14.77 7.55 -28.11
N THR A 318 14.57 7.16 -29.36
CA THR A 318 15.20 6.00 -30.03
C THR A 318 15.96 6.46 -31.28
N GLY A 319 16.40 5.53 -32.14
CA GLY A 319 16.95 5.88 -33.45
C GLY A 319 15.89 6.37 -34.44
N SER A 320 14.61 6.03 -34.23
CA SER A 320 13.48 6.34 -35.11
C SER A 320 12.55 7.46 -34.63
N GLU A 321 12.41 7.67 -33.31
CA GLU A 321 11.39 8.55 -32.74
C GLU A 321 11.94 9.36 -31.55
N LYS A 322 11.45 10.58 -31.40
CA LYS A 322 11.73 11.47 -30.26
C LYS A 322 10.42 12.00 -29.69
N ILE A 323 10.29 11.94 -28.37
CA ILE A 323 9.16 12.45 -27.60
C ILE A 323 9.70 13.54 -26.68
N THR A 324 9.07 14.73 -26.70
CA THR A 324 9.47 15.90 -25.92
C THR A 324 8.33 16.29 -24.99
N ILE A 325 8.61 16.45 -23.70
CA ILE A 325 7.62 16.83 -22.67
C ILE A 325 7.86 18.29 -22.29
N ASN A 326 6.88 19.14 -22.56
CA ASN A 326 6.94 20.58 -22.33
C ASN A 326 6.13 20.94 -21.08
N TYR A 327 6.80 21.57 -20.12
CA TYR A 327 6.24 21.96 -18.83
C TYR A 327 5.87 23.45 -18.78
N SER A 328 4.96 23.80 -17.88
CA SER A 328 4.61 25.19 -17.56
C SER A 328 5.80 25.91 -16.91
N THR A 329 6.01 27.16 -17.32
CA THR A 329 7.04 28.05 -16.79
C THR A 329 6.59 28.88 -15.59
N ASP A 330 5.36 28.69 -15.09
CA ASP A 330 4.82 29.42 -13.94
C ASP A 330 5.62 29.12 -12.64
N PRO A 331 6.34 30.10 -12.07
CA PRO A 331 7.14 29.90 -10.86
C PRO A 331 6.30 29.85 -9.57
N SER A 332 5.00 30.15 -9.65
CA SER A 332 4.06 30.13 -8.53
C SER A 332 3.46 28.75 -8.26
N GLU A 333 3.92 27.70 -8.96
CA GLU A 333 3.54 26.31 -8.73
C GLU A 333 4.68 25.54 -8.03
N ILE A 334 4.33 24.63 -7.12
CA ILE A 334 5.31 23.82 -6.38
C ILE A 334 5.90 22.68 -7.23
N PHE A 335 5.11 22.14 -8.15
CA PHE A 335 5.53 21.22 -9.21
C PHE A 335 5.02 21.75 -10.56
N GLN A 336 5.87 21.72 -11.59
CA GLN A 336 5.51 22.26 -12.90
C GLN A 336 4.50 21.34 -13.60
N LYS A 337 3.41 21.94 -14.10
CA LYS A 337 2.36 21.25 -14.88
C LYS A 337 2.90 20.82 -16.24
N ILE A 338 2.57 19.63 -16.73
CA ILE A 338 2.83 19.29 -18.14
C ILE A 338 1.86 20.11 -19.01
N GLY A 339 2.36 20.96 -19.89
CA GLY A 339 1.53 21.71 -20.83
C GLY A 339 1.19 20.89 -22.08
N ASN A 340 2.20 20.25 -22.67
CA ASN A 340 2.02 19.37 -23.82
C ASN A 340 3.15 18.35 -23.98
N ILE A 341 2.87 17.26 -24.68
CA ILE A 341 3.84 16.29 -25.17
C ILE A 341 3.84 16.35 -26.70
N VAL A 342 5.02 16.43 -27.31
CA VAL A 342 5.21 16.40 -28.77
C VAL A 342 5.93 15.13 -29.15
N VAL A 343 5.40 14.41 -30.13
CA VAL A 343 6.00 13.22 -30.75
C VAL A 343 6.52 13.61 -32.13
N SER A 344 7.76 13.25 -32.41
CA SER A 344 8.49 13.63 -33.62
C SER A 344 9.21 12.42 -34.22
N SER A 345 9.08 12.23 -35.53
CA SER A 345 9.87 11.26 -36.29
C SER A 345 11.30 11.79 -36.46
N VAL A 346 12.30 10.92 -36.33
CA VAL A 346 13.72 11.25 -36.57
C VAL A 346 14.00 11.21 -38.07
N THR A 347 14.41 12.35 -38.65
CA THR A 347 14.66 12.48 -40.09
C THR A 347 16.15 12.49 -40.44
N SER A 348 17.02 12.75 -39.48
CA SER A 348 18.47 12.54 -39.63
C SER A 348 19.15 12.36 -38.28
N SER A 349 20.19 11.54 -38.26
CA SER A 349 21.08 11.34 -37.12
C SER A 349 22.55 11.28 -37.57
N ASN A 350 23.44 11.74 -36.70
CA ASN A 350 24.87 11.59 -36.86
C ASN A 350 25.29 10.21 -36.32
N THR A 351 25.63 9.30 -37.22
CA THR A 351 25.98 7.90 -36.92
C THR A 351 27.28 7.71 -36.12
N ILE A 352 28.17 8.71 -36.08
CA ILE A 352 29.43 8.66 -35.31
C ILE A 352 29.19 9.04 -33.85
N THR A 353 28.27 9.97 -33.60
CA THR A 353 27.98 10.49 -32.25
C THR A 353 26.65 10.01 -31.67
N ASN A 354 25.87 9.23 -32.42
CA ASN A 354 24.47 8.86 -32.14
C ASN A 354 23.60 10.05 -31.72
N ARG A 355 23.81 11.22 -32.33
CA ARG A 355 23.02 12.43 -32.07
C ARG A 355 21.97 12.64 -33.14
N ILE A 356 20.71 12.82 -32.72
CA ILE A 356 19.62 13.25 -33.59
C ILE A 356 19.93 14.67 -34.10
N THR A 357 19.97 14.85 -35.43
CA THR A 357 20.27 16.12 -36.10
C THR A 357 19.06 16.77 -36.76
N GLY A 358 17.98 16.01 -36.99
CA GLY A 358 16.73 16.52 -37.55
C GLY A 358 15.54 15.67 -37.13
N THR A 359 14.41 16.34 -36.89
CA THR A 359 13.14 15.73 -36.51
C THR A 359 11.96 16.46 -37.14
N THR A 360 10.89 15.75 -37.46
CA THR A 360 9.60 16.33 -37.88
C THR A 360 8.52 15.96 -36.88
N ASN A 361 7.77 16.94 -36.38
CA ASN A 361 6.67 16.70 -35.44
C ASN A 361 5.50 16.03 -36.16
N VAL A 362 4.95 14.98 -35.58
CA VAL A 362 3.85 14.17 -36.17
C VAL A 362 2.60 14.11 -35.30
N LYS A 363 2.74 14.27 -33.98
CA LYS A 363 1.63 14.25 -33.02
C LYS A 363 1.92 15.17 -31.84
N LYS A 364 0.87 15.77 -31.28
CA LYS A 364 0.91 16.64 -30.10
C LYS A 364 -0.26 16.31 -29.17
N ILE A 365 0.03 16.24 -27.87
CA ILE A 365 -0.94 15.97 -26.82
C ILE A 365 -0.94 17.16 -25.88
N VAL A 366 -2.09 17.78 -25.63
CA VAL A 366 -2.25 18.99 -24.81
C VAL A 366 -3.07 18.66 -23.55
N PHE A 367 -2.66 19.22 -22.41
CA PHE A 367 -3.25 18.97 -21.10
C PHE A 367 -3.92 20.25 -20.56
N ASP A 368 -5.23 20.20 -20.31
CA ASP A 368 -5.99 21.29 -19.65
C ASP A 368 -6.15 20.97 -18.15
N TYR A 369 -6.23 22.00 -17.29
CA TYR A 369 -6.32 21.83 -15.83
C TYR A 369 -7.39 22.70 -15.16
N ILE A 370 -8.05 22.14 -14.15
CA ILE A 370 -8.83 22.86 -13.14
C ILE A 370 -7.85 23.35 -12.06
N ASN A 371 -7.86 24.63 -11.72
CA ASN A 371 -6.93 25.25 -10.77
C ASN A 371 -7.70 25.95 -9.63
N ASN A 372 -7.17 25.90 -8.41
CA ASN A 372 -7.71 26.70 -7.30
C ASN A 372 -7.11 28.12 -7.27
N SER A 373 -7.84 29.08 -6.69
CA SER A 373 -7.45 30.50 -6.61
C SER A 373 -6.46 30.80 -5.47
N GLU A 374 -5.68 29.81 -5.03
CA GLU A 374 -4.75 29.97 -3.92
C GLU A 374 -3.46 30.69 -4.36
N SER A 375 -2.98 31.60 -3.52
CA SER A 375 -1.81 32.44 -3.78
C SER A 375 -0.51 31.81 -3.29
N ASP A 376 -0.56 31.07 -2.18
CA ASP A 376 0.59 30.37 -1.62
C ASP A 376 0.84 29.05 -2.37
N ARG A 377 2.00 28.94 -3.03
CA ARG A 377 2.41 27.75 -3.79
C ARG A 377 2.43 26.46 -2.95
N GLN A 378 2.63 26.54 -1.62
CA GLN A 378 2.54 25.38 -0.73
C GLN A 378 1.10 24.89 -0.56
N LYS A 379 0.10 25.76 -0.76
CA LYS A 379 -1.33 25.52 -0.47
C LYS A 379 -2.15 25.18 -1.71
N LYS A 380 -1.65 25.50 -2.90
CA LYS A 380 -2.26 25.21 -4.20
C LYS A 380 -2.52 23.72 -4.47
N ARG A 381 -3.56 23.44 -5.27
CA ARG A 381 -3.82 22.16 -5.93
C ARG A 381 -4.44 22.38 -7.31
N PHE A 382 -4.24 21.42 -8.20
CA PHE A 382 -4.84 21.40 -9.53
C PHE A 382 -5.18 19.98 -9.97
N PHE A 383 -6.12 19.86 -10.90
CA PHE A 383 -6.67 18.59 -11.38
C PHE A 383 -6.65 18.57 -12.91
N LEU A 384 -6.29 17.44 -13.51
CA LEU A 384 -6.32 17.25 -14.96
C LEU A 384 -7.76 17.32 -15.46
N GLU A 385 -8.11 18.26 -16.33
CA GLU A 385 -9.48 18.40 -16.88
C GLU A 385 -9.63 17.65 -18.21
N LYS A 386 -8.66 17.83 -19.12
CA LYS A 386 -8.71 17.24 -20.46
C LYS A 386 -7.33 16.84 -20.97
N VAL A 387 -7.32 15.84 -21.83
CA VAL A 387 -6.16 15.44 -22.64
C VAL A 387 -6.60 15.40 -24.08
N LYS A 388 -6.09 16.32 -24.91
CA LYS A 388 -6.45 16.49 -26.32
C LYS A 388 -5.32 16.04 -27.22
N GLU A 389 -5.64 15.30 -28.26
CA GLU A 389 -4.69 14.79 -29.25
C GLU A 389 -4.86 15.52 -30.58
N TYR A 390 -3.73 15.91 -31.16
CA TYR A 390 -3.61 16.55 -32.45
C TYR A 390 -2.59 15.79 -33.31
N VAL A 391 -2.92 15.58 -34.59
CA VAL A 391 -1.96 15.15 -35.62
C VAL A 391 -1.34 16.38 -36.27
N ILE A 392 -0.04 16.31 -36.53
CA ILE A 392 0.70 17.38 -37.20
C ILE A 392 1.05 16.92 -38.61
N LYS A 393 0.57 17.66 -39.61
CA LYS A 393 0.98 17.51 -41.02
C LYS A 393 1.28 18.88 -41.60
N ASN A 394 2.40 19.02 -42.32
CA ASN A 394 2.84 20.29 -42.92
C ASN A 394 2.84 21.48 -41.91
N ASN A 395 3.26 21.23 -40.67
CA ASN A 395 3.22 22.16 -39.53
C ASN A 395 1.82 22.70 -39.13
N GLN A 396 0.73 22.08 -39.59
CA GLN A 396 -0.62 22.36 -39.11
C GLN A 396 -1.08 21.28 -38.12
N GLU A 397 -1.69 21.73 -37.01
CA GLU A 397 -2.26 20.89 -35.95
C GLU A 397 -3.74 20.64 -36.24
N THR A 398 -4.11 19.39 -36.51
CA THR A 398 -5.51 18.96 -36.68
C THR A 398 -5.96 18.19 -35.45
N PHE A 399 -7.04 18.62 -34.80
CA PHE A 399 -7.63 17.91 -33.67
C PHE A 399 -8.12 16.52 -34.09
N VAL A 400 -7.80 15.51 -33.27
CA VAL A 400 -8.21 14.10 -33.48
C VAL A 400 -9.25 13.70 -32.45
N GLN A 401 -8.88 13.78 -31.17
CA GLN A 401 -9.67 13.22 -30.07
C GLN A 401 -9.35 13.89 -28.73
N GLU A 402 -10.22 13.67 -27.74
CA GLU A 402 -9.99 14.11 -26.37
C GLU A 402 -10.48 13.08 -25.35
N HIS A 403 -9.85 13.06 -24.19
CA HIS A 403 -10.41 12.54 -22.95
C HIS A 403 -10.80 13.72 -22.05
N LYS A 404 -11.93 13.63 -21.35
CA LYS A 404 -12.35 14.59 -20.30
C LYS A 404 -12.49 13.88 -18.97
N PHE A 405 -12.06 14.54 -17.90
CA PHE A 405 -12.09 14.05 -16.52
C PHE A 405 -12.95 14.97 -15.66
N GLU A 406 -13.84 14.40 -14.86
CA GLU A 406 -14.72 15.15 -13.96
C GLU A 406 -14.54 14.65 -12.52
N TYR A 407 -14.66 15.55 -11.55
CA TYR A 407 -14.38 15.28 -10.13
C TYR A 407 -15.51 15.82 -9.24
N ASP A 408 -15.66 15.26 -8.04
CA ASP A 408 -16.63 15.76 -7.08
C ASP A 408 -16.13 17.04 -6.41
N ASN A 409 -16.66 18.19 -6.83
CA ASN A 409 -16.34 19.54 -6.36
C ASN A 409 -14.84 19.74 -5.95
N PRO A 410 -13.89 19.63 -6.90
CA PRO A 410 -12.45 19.68 -6.61
C PRO A 410 -11.98 21.03 -6.04
N LEU A 411 -12.76 22.09 -6.24
CA LEU A 411 -12.51 23.43 -5.70
C LEU A 411 -13.11 23.65 -4.30
N GLY A 412 -13.90 22.70 -3.78
CA GLY A 412 -14.45 22.72 -2.43
C GLY A 412 -13.52 22.16 -1.35
N LEU A 413 -12.36 21.60 -1.73
CA LEU A 413 -11.32 21.18 -0.80
C LEU A 413 -10.66 22.41 -0.15
N PRO A 414 -10.40 22.39 1.18
CA PRO A 414 -9.63 23.45 1.84
C PRO A 414 -8.20 23.47 1.30
N ALA A 415 -7.49 24.60 1.46
CA ALA A 415 -6.06 24.73 1.17
C ALA A 415 -5.23 23.54 1.74
N ARG A 416 -4.08 23.21 1.12
CA ARG A 416 -3.17 22.24 1.76
C ARG A 416 -2.74 22.77 3.12
N LEU A 417 -2.41 21.86 4.04
CA LEU A 417 -1.97 22.19 5.41
C LEU A 417 -3.07 22.86 6.26
N SER A 418 -4.35 22.74 5.86
CA SER A 418 -5.49 23.16 6.69
C SER A 418 -5.65 22.23 7.89
N LYS A 419 -5.99 22.80 9.06
CA LYS A 419 -6.27 22.07 10.30
C LYS A 419 -7.65 21.37 10.29
N THR A 420 -8.48 21.68 9.29
CA THR A 420 -9.80 21.08 9.04
C THR A 420 -9.65 19.71 8.39
N THR A 421 -9.21 18.71 9.15
CA THR A 421 -8.91 17.36 8.65
C THR A 421 -9.29 16.31 9.69
N ASP A 422 -9.66 15.10 9.25
CA ASP A 422 -9.86 13.95 10.13
C ASP A 422 -8.51 13.32 10.56
N TYR A 423 -8.57 12.24 11.34
CA TYR A 423 -7.40 11.49 11.80
C TYR A 423 -6.71 10.66 10.69
N LEU A 424 -7.36 10.43 9.54
CA LEU A 424 -6.79 9.74 8.38
C LEU A 424 -6.11 10.70 7.39
N GLY A 425 -6.35 12.01 7.54
CA GLY A 425 -5.83 13.09 6.71
C GLY A 425 -6.79 13.61 5.63
N TYR A 426 -8.05 13.15 5.60
CA TYR A 426 -9.07 13.67 4.67
C TYR A 426 -9.76 14.92 5.23
N TYR A 427 -10.40 15.69 4.35
CA TYR A 427 -11.20 16.84 4.76
C TYR A 427 -12.49 16.36 5.47
N ASN A 428 -12.82 16.96 6.62
CA ASN A 428 -14.00 16.59 7.42
C ASN A 428 -14.99 17.74 7.68
N GLY A 429 -14.80 18.91 7.08
CA GLY A 429 -15.68 20.08 7.24
C GLY A 429 -15.66 20.75 8.63
N SER A 430 -14.91 20.22 9.60
CA SER A 430 -14.90 20.74 10.98
C SER A 430 -14.10 22.04 11.09
N ASN A 431 -14.65 23.03 11.78
CA ASN A 431 -13.95 24.28 12.11
C ASN A 431 -13.06 24.10 13.35
N ASN A 432 -11.86 23.58 13.14
CA ASN A 432 -10.87 23.30 14.20
C ASN A 432 -10.11 24.55 14.70
N GLY A 433 -10.51 25.75 14.25
CA GLY A 433 -9.90 27.01 14.66
C GLY A 433 -8.38 27.04 14.42
N ASN A 434 -7.62 27.26 15.49
CA ASN A 434 -6.17 27.44 15.44
C ASN A 434 -5.36 26.21 15.90
N THR A 435 -5.98 25.05 16.14
CA THR A 435 -5.32 23.84 16.65
C THR A 435 -5.49 22.64 15.73
N SER A 436 -4.53 21.71 15.76
CA SER A 436 -4.62 20.40 15.12
C SER A 436 -4.69 19.26 16.15
N LEU A 437 -4.52 19.57 17.44
CA LEU A 437 -4.55 18.61 18.56
C LEU A 437 -5.98 18.07 18.75
N PRO A 438 -6.19 16.75 18.77
CA PRO A 438 -7.51 16.11 18.78
C PRO A 438 -8.29 16.31 20.09
N ASP A 439 -9.62 16.45 20.03
CA ASP A 439 -10.47 16.25 21.21
C ASP A 439 -10.53 14.76 21.54
N LEU A 440 -9.86 14.38 22.61
CA LEU A 440 -9.71 12.98 23.00
C LEU A 440 -11.03 12.33 23.45
N ASN A 441 -12.09 13.12 23.66
CA ASN A 441 -13.43 12.63 23.95
C ASN A 441 -14.27 12.37 22.68
N MET A 442 -13.71 12.55 21.47
CA MET A 442 -14.46 12.47 20.20
C MET A 442 -15.07 11.08 19.88
N PHE A 443 -14.70 10.04 20.64
CA PHE A 443 -15.24 8.68 20.55
C PHE A 443 -16.07 8.28 21.79
N GLY A 444 -16.68 9.25 22.49
CA GLY A 444 -17.60 9.03 23.61
C GLY A 444 -16.94 8.70 24.96
N GLU A 445 -15.62 8.50 24.99
CA GLU A 445 -14.87 8.26 26.23
C GLU A 445 -14.65 9.55 27.03
N LYS A 446 -15.13 9.59 28.28
CA LYS A 446 -14.97 10.75 29.17
C LYS A 446 -13.60 10.74 29.85
N TYR A 447 -12.62 11.42 29.25
CA TYR A 447 -11.31 11.62 29.88
C TYR A 447 -11.36 12.72 30.94
N LYS A 448 -11.49 12.30 32.21
CA LYS A 448 -11.64 13.19 33.40
C LYS A 448 -10.53 14.24 33.62
N LEU A 449 -9.44 14.21 32.85
CA LEU A 449 -8.32 15.16 32.97
C LEU A 449 -8.57 16.50 32.25
N PHE A 450 -9.53 16.57 31.31
CA PHE A 450 -9.72 17.75 30.46
C PHE A 450 -11.19 18.18 30.38
N PHE A 451 -11.56 19.20 31.17
CA PHE A 451 -12.94 19.70 31.26
C PHE A 451 -13.30 20.81 30.24
N ASN A 452 -12.42 21.13 29.29
CA ASN A 452 -12.65 22.22 28.33
C ASN A 452 -12.32 21.79 26.89
N SER A 453 -13.33 21.30 26.16
CA SER A 453 -13.20 20.80 24.79
C SER A 453 -12.99 21.90 23.74
N SER A 454 -13.24 23.18 24.06
CA SER A 454 -13.18 24.29 23.10
C SER A 454 -11.77 24.64 22.59
N TYR A 455 -10.73 23.97 23.09
CA TYR A 455 -9.32 24.14 22.69
C TYR A 455 -8.78 23.04 21.77
N TYR A 456 -9.62 22.08 21.37
CA TYR A 456 -9.20 20.90 20.61
C TYR A 456 -9.94 20.78 19.26
N ALA A 457 -9.30 20.08 18.32
CA ALA A 457 -9.78 19.83 16.97
C ALA A 457 -10.71 18.62 16.92
N ASN A 458 -11.83 18.76 16.21
CA ASN A 458 -12.62 17.60 15.80
C ASN A 458 -11.91 16.90 14.64
N ARG A 459 -11.42 15.68 14.90
CA ARG A 459 -10.75 14.82 13.91
C ARG A 459 -11.61 13.63 13.48
N VAL A 460 -12.91 13.60 13.82
CA VAL A 460 -13.84 12.56 13.35
C VAL A 460 -13.98 12.65 11.83
N PRO A 461 -13.97 11.51 11.09
CA PRO A 461 -14.16 11.49 9.65
C PRO A 461 -15.54 11.97 9.21
N SER A 462 -15.65 12.38 7.96
CA SER A 462 -16.96 12.69 7.34
C SER A 462 -16.90 12.49 5.83
N PHE A 463 -17.59 11.48 5.32
CA PHE A 463 -17.50 11.04 3.93
C PHE A 463 -17.90 12.13 2.92
N ILE A 464 -18.91 12.95 3.26
CA ILE A 464 -19.39 14.03 2.38
C ILE A 464 -18.30 15.06 2.04
N TYR A 465 -17.32 15.22 2.93
CA TYR A 465 -16.14 16.08 2.75
C TYR A 465 -14.91 15.30 2.27
N ALA A 466 -14.72 14.07 2.73
CA ALA A 466 -13.58 13.22 2.33
C ALA A 466 -13.61 12.84 0.84
N LYS A 467 -14.80 12.74 0.24
CA LYS A 467 -15.01 12.46 -1.19
C LYS A 467 -14.73 13.64 -2.12
N LEU A 468 -14.39 14.82 -1.63
CA LEU A 468 -14.10 15.97 -2.51
C LEU A 468 -12.78 15.76 -3.26
N GLY A 469 -12.76 16.12 -4.54
CA GLY A 469 -11.63 15.88 -5.46
C GLY A 469 -11.50 14.44 -5.97
N THR A 470 -12.41 13.53 -5.60
CA THR A 470 -12.50 12.17 -6.19
C THR A 470 -12.86 12.24 -7.67
N LEU A 471 -12.28 11.38 -8.52
CA LEU A 471 -12.63 11.31 -9.94
C LEU A 471 -13.99 10.64 -10.10
N THR A 472 -15.01 11.39 -10.52
CA THR A 472 -16.38 10.89 -10.70
C THR A 472 -16.63 10.32 -12.08
N SER A 473 -15.91 10.77 -13.12
CA SER A 473 -16.06 10.16 -14.45
C SER A 473 -14.93 10.47 -15.45
N ILE A 474 -14.84 9.62 -16.47
CA ILE A 474 -14.01 9.78 -17.66
C ILE A 474 -14.93 9.74 -18.88
N THR A 475 -14.90 10.77 -19.72
CA THR A 475 -15.47 10.74 -21.08
C THR A 475 -14.35 10.45 -22.08
N TYR A 476 -14.54 9.42 -22.90
CA TYR A 476 -13.58 8.95 -23.90
C TYR A 476 -13.75 9.65 -25.25
N PRO A 477 -12.77 9.51 -26.17
CA PRO A 477 -12.87 9.93 -27.58
C PRO A 477 -14.18 9.55 -28.28
N THR A 478 -14.68 8.34 -28.01
CA THR A 478 -15.95 7.79 -28.53
C THR A 478 -17.20 8.47 -27.96
N LYS A 479 -17.04 9.47 -27.08
CA LYS A 479 -18.08 10.16 -26.30
C LYS A 479 -18.84 9.29 -25.29
N GLY A 480 -18.56 7.98 -25.23
CA GLY A 480 -18.93 7.13 -24.11
C GLY A 480 -18.28 7.59 -22.81
N LYS A 481 -18.94 7.32 -21.67
CA LYS A 481 -18.54 7.84 -20.36
C LYS A 481 -18.53 6.74 -19.29
N THR A 482 -17.39 6.49 -18.65
CA THR A 482 -17.32 5.70 -17.41
C THR A 482 -17.57 6.61 -16.22
N THR A 483 -18.37 6.17 -15.26
CA THR A 483 -18.68 6.86 -14.01
C THR A 483 -18.24 6.02 -12.81
N PHE A 484 -17.76 6.69 -11.76
CA PHE A 484 -17.29 6.11 -10.52
C PHE A 484 -18.07 6.71 -9.35
N GLU A 485 -18.57 5.84 -8.46
CA GLU A 485 -19.19 6.21 -7.20
C GLU A 485 -18.30 5.68 -6.07
N TYR A 486 -18.19 6.40 -4.94
CA TYR A 486 -17.36 6.04 -3.79
C TYR A 486 -18.23 5.85 -2.54
N GLU A 487 -17.67 5.19 -1.53
CA GLU A 487 -18.27 5.04 -0.18
C GLU A 487 -17.18 5.07 0.90
N PRO A 488 -17.54 5.30 2.17
CA PRO A 488 -16.58 5.21 3.27
C PRO A 488 -16.38 3.75 3.74
N GLU A 489 -15.43 3.61 4.66
CA GLU A 489 -15.38 2.53 5.65
C GLU A 489 -16.55 2.71 6.65
N TYR A 490 -17.12 1.60 7.11
CA TYR A 490 -18.20 1.61 8.10
C TYR A 490 -17.78 0.80 9.33
N ALA A 491 -18.18 1.25 10.50
CA ALA A 491 -17.96 0.56 11.78
C ALA A 491 -19.28 0.42 12.57
N LYS A 492 -19.32 -0.53 13.50
CA LYS A 492 -20.41 -0.71 14.48
C LYS A 492 -20.06 0.05 15.76
N GLU A 493 -20.74 1.15 16.05
CA GLU A 493 -20.64 1.80 17.35
C GLU A 493 -21.65 1.18 18.32
N ALA A 494 -21.21 0.81 19.52
CA ALA A 494 -22.12 0.30 20.55
C ALA A 494 -23.06 1.41 20.99
N ILE A 495 -24.37 1.20 20.86
CA ILE A 495 -25.34 2.03 21.55
C ILE A 495 -25.25 1.63 23.02
N ILE A 496 -24.51 2.41 23.83
CA ILE A 496 -24.45 2.23 25.28
C ILE A 496 -25.79 2.70 25.88
N GLY A 497 -26.82 1.91 25.63
CA GLY A 497 -28.02 1.86 26.45
C GLY A 497 -27.66 1.16 27.74
N GLU A 498 -27.44 1.93 28.80
CA GLU A 498 -27.44 1.40 30.16
C GLU A 498 -28.90 1.07 30.50
N GLY A 499 -29.29 -0.19 30.28
CA GLY A 499 -30.58 -0.71 30.67
C GLY A 499 -30.71 -0.64 32.20
N LYS A 500 -31.81 -0.04 32.68
CA LYS A 500 -32.08 0.15 34.12
C LYS A 500 -33.37 -0.56 34.49
N HIS A 501 -33.27 -1.60 35.33
CA HIS A 501 -34.43 -2.29 35.89
C HIS A 501 -34.53 -2.03 37.39
N TYR A 502 -35.64 -1.45 37.83
CA TYR A 502 -35.87 -1.07 39.23
C TYR A 502 -36.75 -2.11 39.94
N VAL A 503 -36.34 -2.52 41.14
CA VAL A 503 -37.14 -3.35 42.05
C VAL A 503 -37.37 -2.56 43.33
N ALA A 504 -38.56 -1.99 43.49
CA ALA A 504 -38.98 -1.28 44.70
C ALA A 504 -39.45 -2.27 45.79
N ILE A 505 -39.25 -1.90 47.06
CA ILE A 505 -39.62 -2.70 48.23
C ILE A 505 -40.36 -1.77 49.20
N GLY A 506 -41.67 -1.99 49.33
CA GLY A 506 -42.61 -1.05 49.96
C GLY A 506 -43.07 0.08 49.02
N ASN A 507 -43.89 0.99 49.53
CA ASN A 507 -44.55 2.06 48.75
C ASN A 507 -43.63 3.27 48.46
N ALA A 508 -42.38 3.04 48.04
CA ALA A 508 -41.44 4.12 47.71
C ALA A 508 -41.20 4.23 46.20
N GLU A 509 -41.29 5.46 45.68
CA GLU A 509 -40.73 5.84 44.39
C GLU A 509 -39.20 5.55 44.39
N PRO A 510 -38.64 5.04 43.27
CA PRO A 510 -37.23 4.66 43.20
C PRO A 510 -36.29 5.88 43.28
N PHE A 511 -35.38 5.89 44.25
CA PHE A 511 -34.45 7.00 44.49
C PHE A 511 -33.03 6.72 43.96
N PHE A 512 -32.73 7.18 42.74
CA PHE A 512 -31.39 7.18 42.16
C PHE A 512 -31.11 8.52 41.46
N GLU A 513 -29.90 9.06 41.64
CA GLU A 513 -29.54 10.49 41.46
C GLU A 513 -29.44 10.98 39.99
N ASP A 514 -30.00 10.25 39.03
CA ASP A 514 -29.88 10.59 37.59
C ASP A 514 -30.87 11.71 37.15
N ALA A 515 -31.59 12.33 38.08
CA ALA A 515 -32.40 13.53 37.85
C ALA A 515 -31.57 14.82 38.11
N PRO A 516 -31.73 15.90 37.32
CA PRO A 516 -30.94 17.13 37.50
C PRO A 516 -31.02 17.70 38.92
N SER A 517 -29.89 18.22 39.41
CA SER A 517 -29.64 18.60 40.80
C SER A 517 -30.43 19.83 41.28
N ALA A 518 -31.74 19.70 41.44
CA ALA A 518 -32.63 20.78 41.87
C ALA A 518 -33.92 20.29 42.56
N ASP A 519 -33.83 19.41 43.58
CA ASP A 519 -34.90 19.27 44.62
C ASP A 519 -34.48 18.47 45.88
N TYR A 520 -33.25 18.65 46.36
CA TYR A 520 -32.74 17.90 47.53
C TYR A 520 -33.48 18.23 48.86
N ASP A 521 -34.14 19.39 48.94
CA ASP A 521 -34.81 19.87 50.16
C ASP A 521 -36.31 19.51 50.27
N LEU A 522 -36.98 19.08 49.19
CA LEU A 522 -38.45 18.94 49.17
C LEU A 522 -39.00 17.54 49.53
N ILE A 523 -38.15 16.50 49.56
CA ILE A 523 -38.58 15.11 49.83
C ILE A 523 -38.45 14.72 51.32
N HIS A 524 -37.80 15.54 52.14
CA HIS A 524 -37.68 15.31 53.59
C HIS A 524 -39.00 15.43 54.39
N MET A 525 -40.13 15.76 53.75
CA MET A 525 -41.41 16.05 54.42
C MET A 525 -42.53 14.99 54.26
N VAL A 526 -42.28 13.84 53.61
CA VAL A 526 -43.29 12.75 53.53
C VAL A 526 -43.26 11.91 54.81
N ALA A 527 -44.05 12.32 55.81
CA ALA A 527 -44.03 11.76 57.17
C ALA A 527 -44.57 10.32 57.29
N ASP A 528 -45.39 9.84 56.34
CA ASP A 528 -46.07 8.54 56.41
C ASP A 528 -45.69 7.60 55.24
N ARG A 529 -44.55 6.93 55.35
CA ARG A 529 -44.25 5.73 54.54
C ARG A 529 -44.79 4.49 55.27
N LEU A 530 -45.87 3.92 54.73
CA LEU A 530 -46.62 2.78 55.29
C LEU A 530 -45.78 1.48 55.41
N PRO A 531 -46.16 0.54 56.31
CA PRO A 531 -45.35 -0.66 56.59
C PRO A 531 -45.14 -1.55 55.36
N LEU A 532 -43.90 -2.02 55.23
CA LEU A 532 -43.44 -2.92 54.17
C LEU A 532 -44.24 -4.23 54.14
N SER A 533 -44.53 -4.72 52.93
CA SER A 533 -44.61 -6.17 52.73
C SER A 533 -43.21 -6.74 52.96
N ASN A 534 -43.07 -7.70 53.88
CA ASN A 534 -41.77 -8.27 54.28
C ASN A 534 -40.98 -8.93 53.13
N GLU A 535 -41.62 -9.12 51.98
CA GLU A 535 -41.06 -9.72 50.77
C GLU A 535 -41.69 -9.03 49.54
N THR A 536 -40.88 -8.75 48.53
CA THR A 536 -41.33 -8.30 47.21
C THR A 536 -40.61 -9.10 46.13
N THR A 537 -41.35 -9.48 45.09
CA THR A 537 -40.83 -10.19 43.93
C THR A 537 -40.98 -9.36 42.66
N SER A 538 -39.97 -9.41 41.80
CA SER A 538 -39.99 -8.85 40.44
C SER A 538 -39.41 -9.86 39.47
N THR A 539 -39.52 -9.59 38.17
CA THR A 539 -38.97 -10.40 37.09
C THR A 539 -38.06 -9.53 36.22
N PHE A 540 -36.85 -10.02 35.96
CA PHE A 540 -35.89 -9.41 35.05
C PHE A 540 -35.63 -10.39 33.91
N ASP A 541 -35.89 -9.99 32.67
CA ASP A 541 -35.50 -10.80 31.51
C ASP A 541 -34.08 -10.46 31.08
N ALA A 542 -33.14 -11.38 31.31
CA ALA A 542 -31.75 -11.21 30.90
C ALA A 542 -31.51 -11.60 29.43
N SER A 543 -32.56 -11.94 28.66
CA SER A 543 -32.45 -12.19 27.22
C SER A 543 -31.86 -10.99 26.46
N GLU A 544 -32.12 -9.77 26.95
CA GLU A 544 -31.64 -8.47 26.44
C GLU A 544 -30.32 -7.99 27.05
N VAL A 545 -29.61 -8.80 27.85
CA VAL A 545 -28.31 -8.42 28.45
C VAL A 545 -27.14 -8.83 27.55
N ASP A 546 -26.25 -7.89 27.24
CA ASP A 546 -25.00 -8.18 26.52
C ASP A 546 -23.95 -8.85 27.41
N GLY A 547 -23.28 -9.86 26.87
CA GLY A 547 -22.27 -10.66 27.59
C GLY A 547 -22.77 -11.36 28.87
N GLY A 548 -24.06 -11.27 29.21
CA GLY A 548 -24.62 -11.74 30.48
C GLY A 548 -24.26 -10.90 31.71
N LYS A 549 -23.49 -9.81 31.58
CA LYS A 549 -23.01 -9.02 32.73
C LYS A 549 -24.11 -8.08 33.23
N VAL A 550 -24.49 -8.20 34.50
CA VAL A 550 -25.34 -7.23 35.20
C VAL A 550 -24.64 -6.72 36.45
N LYS A 551 -24.87 -5.44 36.75
CA LYS A 551 -24.37 -4.76 37.96
C LYS A 551 -25.58 -4.39 38.82
N ILE A 552 -25.62 -4.91 40.05
CA ILE A 552 -26.75 -4.66 40.95
C ILE A 552 -26.33 -3.67 42.03
N GLU A 553 -27.01 -2.53 42.08
CA GLU A 553 -26.87 -1.49 43.09
C GLU A 553 -28.10 -1.54 44.01
N LEU A 554 -27.88 -1.78 45.31
CA LEU A 554 -28.95 -1.79 46.31
C LEU A 554 -28.92 -0.50 47.12
N LYS A 555 -30.06 0.13 47.38
CA LYS A 555 -30.19 1.25 48.33
C LYS A 555 -31.29 0.97 49.34
N ILE A 556 -31.03 1.28 50.62
CA ILE A 556 -31.93 1.04 51.74
C ILE A 556 -31.97 2.28 52.60
N HIS A 557 -33.17 2.81 52.83
CA HIS A 557 -33.45 3.98 53.65
C HIS A 557 -34.28 3.62 54.87
N SER A 558 -34.03 4.29 56.01
CA SER A 558 -34.80 4.14 57.24
C SER A 558 -35.06 5.46 57.93
N ASN A 559 -36.29 5.64 58.41
CA ASN A 559 -36.69 6.80 59.21
C ASN A 559 -36.29 6.66 60.70
N THR A 560 -35.70 5.53 61.11
CA THR A 560 -35.35 5.25 62.52
C THR A 560 -33.96 4.62 62.66
N ASP A 561 -33.28 4.88 63.78
CA ASP A 561 -31.95 4.32 64.06
C ASP A 561 -32.00 2.79 64.19
N ILE A 562 -31.50 2.08 63.18
CA ILE A 562 -31.38 0.62 63.23
C ILE A 562 -30.19 0.25 64.12
N GLY A 563 -30.46 -0.50 65.20
CA GLY A 563 -29.43 -0.95 66.13
C GLY A 563 -28.34 -1.80 65.46
N PHE A 564 -27.08 -1.49 65.75
CA PHE A 564 -25.89 -2.10 65.15
C PHE A 564 -25.99 -3.63 65.08
N GLY A 565 -25.91 -4.18 63.86
CA GLY A 565 -25.96 -5.63 63.61
C GLY A 565 -27.33 -6.31 63.79
N LYS A 566 -28.43 -5.58 64.00
CA LYS A 566 -29.76 -6.17 64.24
C LYS A 566 -30.62 -6.31 62.98
N GLY A 567 -30.45 -5.43 61.98
CA GLY A 567 -31.18 -5.53 60.71
C GLY A 567 -30.51 -6.49 59.71
N LYS A 568 -31.28 -7.42 59.16
CA LYS A 568 -30.84 -8.30 58.06
C LYS A 568 -31.89 -8.35 56.94
N ALA A 569 -31.46 -8.03 55.74
CA ALA A 569 -32.19 -8.31 54.51
C ALA A 569 -31.50 -9.43 53.72
N GLN A 570 -32.23 -10.01 52.76
CA GLN A 570 -31.73 -11.02 51.84
C GLN A 570 -32.25 -10.70 50.45
N PHE A 571 -31.33 -10.67 49.49
CA PHE A 571 -31.62 -10.59 48.08
C PHE A 571 -31.30 -11.93 47.41
N THR A 572 -32.20 -12.43 46.58
CA THR A 572 -32.11 -13.74 45.94
C THR A 572 -32.51 -13.60 44.47
N LEU A 573 -31.71 -14.16 43.55
CA LEU A 573 -32.11 -14.40 42.16
C LEU A 573 -32.36 -15.88 41.94
N VAL A 574 -33.49 -16.20 41.31
CA VAL A 574 -33.86 -17.55 40.88
C VAL A 574 -34.12 -17.53 39.38
N ASP A 575 -33.46 -18.42 38.63
CA ASP A 575 -33.77 -18.65 37.22
C ASP A 575 -35.16 -19.29 37.12
N THR A 576 -36.10 -18.65 36.42
CA THR A 576 -37.48 -19.15 36.34
C THR A 576 -37.62 -20.38 35.45
N SER A 577 -36.64 -20.65 34.57
CA SER A 577 -36.66 -21.79 33.65
C SER A 577 -36.17 -23.09 34.31
N THR A 578 -35.19 -22.99 35.21
CA THR A 578 -34.61 -24.14 35.94
C THR A 578 -35.09 -24.25 37.38
N GLY A 579 -35.67 -23.18 37.95
CA GLY A 579 -35.99 -23.07 39.37
C GLY A 579 -34.77 -22.93 40.28
N GLN A 580 -33.57 -22.81 39.72
CA GLN A 580 -32.32 -22.78 40.48
C GLN A 580 -32.06 -21.37 41.03
N THR A 581 -31.72 -21.29 42.32
CA THR A 581 -31.19 -20.05 42.90
C THR A 581 -29.77 -19.82 42.37
N VAL A 582 -29.59 -18.77 41.57
CA VAL A 582 -28.30 -18.42 40.93
C VAL A 582 -27.49 -17.42 41.76
N PHE A 583 -28.14 -16.61 42.59
CA PHE A 583 -27.46 -15.69 43.50
C PHE A 583 -28.23 -15.51 44.81
N THR A 584 -27.50 -15.29 45.90
CA THR A 584 -28.07 -14.90 47.20
C THR A 584 -27.08 -14.05 47.97
N LYS A 585 -27.50 -12.85 48.38
CA LYS A 585 -26.69 -11.95 49.22
C LYS A 585 -27.43 -11.63 50.53
N PRO A 586 -26.86 -11.97 51.70
CA PRO A 586 -27.30 -11.40 52.97
C PRO A 586 -26.75 -9.98 53.12
N ILE A 587 -27.59 -9.06 53.55
CA ILE A 587 -27.29 -7.63 53.68
C ILE A 587 -27.50 -7.24 55.15
N PHE A 588 -26.45 -6.73 55.80
CA PHE A 588 -26.47 -6.32 57.20
C PHE A 588 -26.62 -4.80 57.28
N LEU A 589 -27.65 -4.32 57.99
CA LEU A 589 -27.93 -2.88 58.11
C LEU A 589 -27.04 -2.26 59.21
N ASN A 590 -26.34 -1.16 58.88
CA ASN A 590 -25.45 -0.44 59.80
C ASN A 590 -26.08 0.87 60.30
N LYS A 591 -25.54 1.42 61.39
CA LYS A 591 -26.13 2.50 62.19
C LYS A 591 -25.88 3.93 61.66
N SER A 592 -24.92 4.11 60.75
CA SER A 592 -24.39 5.45 60.41
C SER A 592 -24.96 6.06 59.13
N ASP A 593 -25.28 5.23 58.15
CA ASP A 593 -25.60 5.67 56.79
C ASP A 593 -27.09 5.52 56.51
N LYS A 594 -27.74 6.62 56.12
CA LYS A 594 -29.16 6.63 55.71
C LYS A 594 -29.39 6.01 54.33
N ASP A 595 -28.31 5.76 53.59
CA ASP A 595 -28.28 5.09 52.30
C ASP A 595 -27.07 4.15 52.28
N MET A 596 -27.32 2.85 52.17
CA MET A 596 -26.27 1.84 52.14
C MET A 596 -26.22 1.18 50.76
N SER A 597 -25.10 1.33 50.05
CA SER A 597 -24.91 0.77 48.71
C SER A 597 -24.04 -0.50 48.72
N SER A 598 -24.48 -1.51 47.97
CA SER A 598 -23.67 -2.67 47.61
C SER A 598 -23.70 -2.85 46.10
N ILE A 599 -22.53 -3.08 45.51
CA ILE A 599 -22.34 -3.34 44.08
C ILE A 599 -21.88 -4.80 43.93
N GLU A 600 -22.56 -5.55 43.06
CA GLU A 600 -22.19 -6.92 42.69
C GLU A 600 -22.24 -7.05 41.17
N ASP A 601 -21.16 -7.57 40.57
CA ASP A 601 -21.11 -7.91 39.14
C ASP A 601 -21.47 -9.40 38.99
N LEU A 602 -22.53 -9.69 38.23
CA LEU A 602 -23.08 -11.03 38.07
C LEU A 602 -23.14 -11.43 36.60
N LEU A 603 -22.87 -12.71 36.32
CA LEU A 603 -23.00 -13.31 34.99
C LEU A 603 -24.31 -14.12 34.93
N LEU A 604 -25.28 -13.63 34.18
CA LEU A 604 -26.59 -14.24 33.96
C LEU A 604 -26.69 -14.81 32.54
N GLY A 605 -27.44 -15.90 32.38
CA GLY A 605 -27.77 -16.46 31.07
C GLY A 605 -28.89 -15.68 30.38
N GLY A 606 -29.16 -15.98 29.11
CA GLY A 606 -30.29 -15.41 28.36
C GLY A 606 -31.64 -16.02 28.79
N SER A 607 -32.02 -15.82 30.04
CA SER A 607 -33.22 -16.38 30.67
C SER A 607 -33.89 -15.34 31.57
N THR A 608 -35.14 -15.58 31.94
CA THR A 608 -35.85 -14.72 32.91
C THR A 608 -35.51 -15.14 34.34
N TYR A 609 -35.25 -14.14 35.19
CA TYR A 609 -34.90 -14.30 36.58
C TYR A 609 -35.97 -13.68 37.47
N GLN A 610 -36.46 -14.44 38.44
CA GLN A 610 -37.24 -13.92 39.55
C GLN A 610 -36.28 -13.34 40.59
N LEU A 611 -36.49 -12.08 40.95
CA LEU A 611 -35.74 -11.41 42.00
C LEU A 611 -36.62 -11.29 43.22
N THR A 612 -36.19 -11.87 44.32
CA THR A 612 -36.86 -11.80 45.61
C THR A 612 -36.01 -10.97 46.55
N PHE A 613 -36.59 -9.89 47.06
CA PHE A 613 -35.99 -9.12 48.15
C PHE A 613 -36.84 -9.28 49.41
N LYS A 614 -36.20 -9.71 50.49
CA LYS A 614 -36.88 -10.10 51.74
C LYS A 614 -36.20 -9.50 52.95
N ILE A 615 -36.99 -8.91 53.84
CA ILE A 615 -36.54 -8.52 55.17
C ILE A 615 -36.66 -9.76 56.07
N VAL A 616 -35.52 -10.23 56.58
CA VAL A 616 -35.43 -11.54 57.26
C VAL A 616 -35.91 -11.43 58.71
N ASN A 617 -35.65 -10.29 59.36
CA ASN A 617 -36.06 -10.02 60.74
C ASN A 617 -36.94 -8.75 60.78
N ASN A 618 -38.07 -8.81 61.49
CA ASN A 618 -39.17 -7.83 61.51
C ASN A 618 -38.83 -6.50 62.25
N ILE A 619 -37.64 -5.93 62.01
CA ILE A 619 -36.97 -4.94 62.87
C ILE A 619 -36.98 -3.53 62.26
N CYS A 620 -37.39 -3.37 61.00
CA CYS A 620 -37.68 -2.05 60.42
C CYS A 620 -39.13 -1.96 59.94
N ASN A 621 -39.94 -1.21 60.69
CA ASN A 621 -41.35 -0.92 60.38
C ASN A 621 -41.55 0.33 59.52
N GLN A 622 -40.51 1.16 59.35
CA GLN A 622 -40.47 2.37 58.52
C GLN A 622 -39.16 2.43 57.70
N CYS A 623 -38.92 1.38 56.91
CA CYS A 623 -37.88 1.38 55.89
C CYS A 623 -38.51 1.44 54.49
N SER A 624 -37.71 1.88 53.52
CA SER A 624 -37.97 1.66 52.10
C SER A 624 -36.66 1.26 51.44
N ALA A 625 -36.71 0.35 50.47
CA ALA A 625 -35.52 -0.07 49.73
C ALA A 625 -35.80 -0.14 48.24
N THR A 626 -34.74 -0.02 47.45
CA THR A 626 -34.81 -0.18 45.99
C THR A 626 -33.54 -0.85 45.50
N ALA A 627 -33.68 -1.84 44.63
CA ALA A 627 -32.59 -2.37 43.83
C ALA A 627 -32.64 -1.76 42.43
N LEU A 628 -31.49 -1.37 41.90
CA LEU A 628 -31.29 -0.98 40.52
C LEU A 628 -30.32 -1.99 39.87
N ILE A 629 -30.81 -2.68 38.85
CA ILE A 629 -29.99 -3.52 37.97
C ILE A 629 -29.59 -2.64 36.77
N ARG A 630 -28.29 -2.40 36.63
CA ARG A 630 -27.67 -1.77 35.46
C ARG A 630 -27.09 -2.87 34.58
N TYR A 631 -27.36 -2.82 33.28
CA TYR A 631 -26.85 -3.79 32.32
C TYR A 631 -26.61 -3.14 30.95
N ASN A 632 -25.74 -3.74 30.14
CA ASN A 632 -25.57 -3.33 28.75
C ASN A 632 -26.67 -3.97 27.92
N GLU A 633 -27.43 -3.17 27.16
CA GLU A 633 -28.43 -3.70 26.24
C GLU A 633 -27.78 -4.47 25.06
N LYS A 634 -28.29 -5.67 24.80
CA LYS A 634 -27.74 -6.61 23.83
C LYS A 634 -27.95 -6.17 22.39
N ASN A 635 -26.85 -6.18 21.62
CA ASN A 635 -26.84 -6.05 20.16
C ASN A 635 -27.47 -4.78 19.57
N LYS A 636 -27.58 -3.69 20.33
CA LYS A 636 -27.93 -2.37 19.77
C LYS A 636 -26.65 -1.69 19.26
N TRP A 637 -26.49 -1.66 17.94
CA TRP A 637 -25.35 -1.04 17.25
C TRP A 637 -25.83 0.05 16.30
N ASN A 638 -25.15 1.20 16.31
CA ASN A 638 -25.23 2.17 15.22
C ASN A 638 -24.19 1.79 14.16
N ILE A 639 -24.53 1.93 12.87
CA ILE A 639 -23.51 1.92 11.82
C ILE A 639 -23.04 3.36 11.61
N VAL A 640 -21.76 3.60 11.88
CA VAL A 640 -21.10 4.91 11.76
C VAL A 640 -20.06 4.88 10.64
N GLU A 641 -19.72 6.06 10.11
CA GLU A 641 -18.61 6.20 9.17
C GLU A 641 -17.28 6.09 9.94
N ASP A 642 -16.44 5.13 9.58
CA ASP A 642 -15.07 4.99 10.13
C ASP A 642 -14.02 5.69 9.23
N GLY A 643 -14.51 6.59 8.37
CA GLY A 643 -13.73 7.39 7.45
C GLY A 643 -13.32 6.67 6.18
N ASN A 644 -12.16 7.05 5.65
CA ASN A 644 -11.56 6.53 4.42
C ASN A 644 -12.43 6.76 3.15
N VAL A 645 -11.88 6.48 1.97
CA VAL A 645 -12.59 6.60 0.68
C VAL A 645 -12.20 5.42 -0.20
N ARG A 646 -13.21 4.67 -0.67
CA ARG A 646 -13.01 3.49 -1.55
C ARG A 646 -14.06 3.42 -2.65
N LEU A 647 -13.73 2.75 -3.76
CA LEU A 647 -14.60 2.63 -4.92
C LEU A 647 -15.84 1.77 -4.60
N LYS A 648 -17.01 2.41 -4.59
CA LYS A 648 -18.31 1.75 -4.41
C LYS A 648 -18.72 1.02 -5.69
N LYS A 649 -18.73 1.75 -6.80
CA LYS A 649 -19.39 1.35 -8.04
C LYS A 649 -18.69 1.94 -9.24
N GLN A 650 -18.61 1.18 -10.32
CA GLN A 650 -18.19 1.65 -11.64
C GLN A 650 -19.23 1.21 -12.68
N TYR A 651 -19.54 2.08 -13.65
CA TYR A 651 -20.41 1.74 -14.77
C TYR A 651 -20.16 2.67 -15.95
N ASP A 652 -20.54 2.23 -17.14
CA ASP A 652 -20.51 3.04 -18.34
C ASP A 652 -21.90 3.63 -18.63
N ILE A 653 -21.94 4.75 -19.35
CA ILE A 653 -23.15 5.40 -19.82
C ILE A 653 -23.13 5.36 -21.35
N ALA A 654 -24.13 4.69 -21.91
CA ALA A 654 -24.42 4.64 -23.34
C ALA A 654 -25.79 5.29 -23.63
N GLU A 655 -26.14 5.45 -24.91
CA GLU A 655 -27.45 6.02 -25.32
C GLU A 655 -28.65 5.25 -24.75
N THR A 656 -28.49 3.94 -24.49
CA THR A 656 -29.51 3.05 -23.91
C THR A 656 -29.53 3.02 -22.38
N GLY A 657 -28.71 3.83 -21.70
CA GLY A 657 -28.64 3.93 -20.23
C GLY A 657 -27.32 3.44 -19.63
N LYS A 658 -27.36 3.06 -18.34
CA LYS A 658 -26.20 2.54 -17.61
C LYS A 658 -25.88 1.10 -18.05
N THR A 659 -24.64 0.85 -18.43
CA THR A 659 -24.09 -0.48 -18.72
C THR A 659 -22.83 -0.73 -17.89
N ASN A 660 -22.22 -1.90 -17.95
CA ASN A 660 -20.98 -2.24 -17.24
C ASN A 660 -21.02 -2.08 -15.72
N ILE A 661 -22.22 -2.20 -15.13
CA ILE A 661 -22.40 -1.96 -13.71
C ILE A 661 -21.63 -3.03 -12.92
N LYS A 662 -20.56 -2.57 -12.25
CA LYS A 662 -19.78 -3.28 -11.24
C LYS A 662 -20.02 -2.60 -9.90
N ARG A 663 -20.59 -3.33 -8.94
CA ARG A 663 -20.69 -2.90 -7.53
C ARG A 663 -19.69 -3.71 -6.72
N LEU A 664 -18.72 -3.07 -6.09
CA LEU A 664 -17.69 -3.72 -5.28
C LEU A 664 -18.19 -3.83 -3.83
N TYR A 665 -17.86 -4.90 -3.13
CA TYR A 665 -18.11 -5.09 -1.71
C TYR A 665 -16.83 -5.61 -1.06
N TYR A 666 -16.38 -4.98 0.01
CA TYR A 666 -15.10 -5.29 0.67
C TYR A 666 -15.25 -6.41 1.71
N SER A 667 -15.91 -7.50 1.30
CA SER A 667 -16.21 -8.69 2.09
C SER A 667 -16.44 -9.89 1.17
N VAL A 668 -16.53 -11.10 1.73
CA VAL A 668 -16.99 -12.31 1.02
C VAL A 668 -18.51 -12.26 0.84
N TYR A 669 -19.04 -12.91 -0.20
CA TYR A 669 -20.46 -12.81 -0.57
C TYR A 669 -21.42 -13.09 0.60
N ASN A 670 -21.13 -14.14 1.38
CA ASN A 670 -21.96 -14.55 2.52
C ASN A 670 -22.04 -13.50 3.65
N ASP A 671 -21.05 -12.61 3.76
CA ASP A 671 -20.91 -11.65 4.84
C ASP A 671 -21.23 -10.19 4.40
N ILE A 672 -21.63 -9.96 3.13
CA ILE A 672 -21.94 -8.61 2.60
C ILE A 672 -23.00 -7.87 3.44
N ASN A 673 -24.02 -8.60 3.92
CA ASN A 673 -25.11 -8.05 4.74
C ASN A 673 -24.95 -8.39 6.23
N ASN A 674 -23.82 -8.96 6.65
CA ASN A 674 -23.62 -9.46 8.01
C ASN A 674 -23.04 -8.37 8.92
N MET A 675 -23.92 -7.58 9.57
CA MET A 675 -23.50 -6.47 10.44
C MET A 675 -22.56 -6.90 11.59
N ASN A 676 -22.61 -8.17 12.03
CA ASN A 676 -21.71 -8.68 13.07
C ASN A 676 -20.25 -8.80 12.62
N LYS A 677 -19.98 -8.76 11.30
CA LYS A 677 -18.64 -8.76 10.70
C LYS A 677 -18.06 -7.37 10.50
N ILE A 678 -18.87 -6.33 10.70
CA ILE A 678 -18.39 -4.95 10.72
C ILE A 678 -17.60 -4.75 12.01
N GLY A 679 -16.40 -4.17 11.91
CA GLY A 679 -15.54 -3.90 13.07
C GLY A 679 -16.04 -2.72 13.92
N SER A 680 -15.56 -2.62 15.16
CA SER A 680 -15.77 -1.43 16.01
C SER A 680 -14.99 -0.23 15.46
N PRO A 681 -15.36 1.04 15.74
CA PRO A 681 -14.71 2.19 15.11
C PRO A 681 -13.23 2.25 15.46
N TYR A 682 -12.40 2.60 14.49
CA TYR A 682 -10.98 2.74 14.73
C TYR A 682 -10.73 3.92 15.68
N LYS A 683 -10.20 3.60 16.86
CA LYS A 683 -9.79 4.57 17.88
C LYS A 683 -8.29 4.84 17.75
N PRO A 684 -7.87 5.91 17.03
CA PRO A 684 -6.48 6.34 17.00
C PRO A 684 -5.95 6.64 18.40
N GLU A 685 -4.72 6.21 18.68
CA GLU A 685 -3.99 6.68 19.85
C GLU A 685 -3.30 8.01 19.50
N PHE A 686 -3.46 9.02 20.34
CA PHE A 686 -2.91 10.36 20.13
C PHE A 686 -1.95 10.77 21.24
N ARG A 687 -1.75 9.90 22.24
CA ARG A 687 -0.89 10.12 23.38
C ARG A 687 0.31 9.18 23.33
N SER A 688 1.44 9.64 23.84
CA SER A 688 2.54 8.78 24.26
C SER A 688 2.79 8.98 25.75
N TYR A 689 2.73 7.88 26.53
CA TYR A 689 3.05 7.86 27.95
C TYR A 689 4.52 7.46 28.13
N ARG A 690 5.39 8.43 28.49
CA ARG A 690 6.72 8.21 29.08
C ARG A 690 7.48 9.53 29.25
N PHE A 691 7.96 9.78 30.46
CA PHE A 691 9.11 9.07 31.03
C PHE A 691 8.79 8.66 32.48
N ASP A 692 9.53 7.75 33.10
CA ASP A 692 9.57 7.59 34.58
C ASP A 692 10.94 8.08 35.03
N GLN A 693 11.03 9.35 35.44
CA GLN A 693 12.28 9.90 35.96
C GLN A 693 12.37 9.64 37.47
N LYS A 694 13.05 8.55 37.85
CA LYS A 694 13.46 8.30 39.23
C LYS A 694 14.59 9.24 39.63
N THR A 695 14.22 10.42 40.13
CA THR A 695 15.20 11.32 40.76
C THR A 695 15.56 10.80 42.15
N TYR A 696 16.73 10.15 42.25
CA TYR A 696 17.38 9.93 43.53
C TYR A 696 17.93 11.27 44.04
N ALA A 697 17.62 11.63 45.29
CA ALA A 697 18.18 12.84 45.89
C ALA A 697 19.72 12.76 45.95
N PRO A 698 20.46 13.80 45.54
CA PRO A 698 21.92 13.77 45.59
C PRO A 698 22.39 13.73 47.05
N PHE A 699 23.13 12.67 47.40
CA PHE A 699 23.78 12.57 48.71
C PHE A 699 24.79 13.71 48.88
N THR A 700 24.66 14.48 49.96
CA THR A 700 25.56 15.59 50.29
C THR A 700 26.84 15.15 51.01
N ASP A 701 26.93 13.89 51.43
CA ASP A 701 28.15 13.26 51.97
C ASP A 701 28.31 11.83 51.42
N PRO A 702 29.42 11.49 50.73
CA PRO A 702 29.67 10.14 50.23
C PRO A 702 29.98 9.10 51.33
N ASN A 703 30.08 9.49 52.61
CA ASN A 703 30.46 8.58 53.71
C ASN A 703 29.30 8.18 54.65
N SER A 704 28.10 8.72 54.48
CA SER A 704 26.96 8.41 55.35
C SER A 704 26.14 7.22 54.83
N LEU A 705 26.02 6.16 55.63
CA LEU A 705 25.04 5.08 55.39
C LEU A 705 23.60 5.62 55.52
N PRO A 706 22.69 5.30 54.58
CA PRO A 706 21.31 5.77 54.64
C PRO A 706 20.55 5.13 55.82
N SER A 707 19.71 5.92 56.50
CA SER A 707 18.74 5.39 57.45
C SER A 707 17.67 4.56 56.73
N PRO A 708 17.22 3.41 57.29
CA PRO A 708 16.17 2.61 56.68
C PRO A 708 14.89 3.43 56.46
N GLY A 709 14.45 3.56 55.21
CA GLY A 709 13.27 4.33 54.81
C GLY A 709 13.52 5.74 54.27
N ALA A 710 14.77 6.23 54.21
CA ALA A 710 15.08 7.59 53.72
C ALA A 710 15.20 7.74 52.19
N THR A 711 14.98 6.68 51.41
CA THR A 711 15.09 6.73 49.94
C THR A 711 13.83 7.35 49.33
N MET A 712 13.76 8.68 49.24
CA MET A 712 12.70 9.35 48.48
C MET A 712 12.89 9.05 46.99
N VAL A 713 11.95 8.29 46.42
CA VAL A 713 11.83 8.07 44.97
C VAL A 713 10.60 8.82 44.49
N GLY A 714 10.80 9.97 43.86
CA GLY A 714 9.76 10.63 43.10
C GLY A 714 9.72 10.07 41.68
N SER A 715 8.53 9.69 41.21
CA SER A 715 8.29 9.36 39.80
C SER A 715 7.57 10.51 39.11
N LEU A 716 8.25 11.14 38.15
CA LEU A 716 7.62 12.08 37.22
C LEU A 716 7.03 11.29 36.05
N PHE A 717 5.81 11.64 35.63
CA PHE A 717 5.17 11.07 34.44
C PHE A 717 4.86 12.19 33.44
N GLU A 718 5.59 12.22 32.32
CA GLU A 718 5.29 13.08 31.18
C GLU A 718 4.31 12.36 30.22
N THR A 719 3.20 13.03 29.90
CA THR A 719 2.25 12.58 28.85
C THR A 719 2.27 13.57 27.70
N ILE A 720 2.62 13.09 26.51
CA ILE A 720 2.74 13.92 25.32
C ILE A 720 1.56 13.65 24.38
N PHE A 721 0.89 14.71 23.93
CA PHE A 721 -0.23 14.69 22.99
C PHE A 721 0.21 15.15 21.61
N HIS A 722 -0.22 14.43 20.57
CA HIS A 722 0.15 14.68 19.17
C HIS A 722 -1.08 14.95 18.31
N SER A 723 -0.94 15.81 17.30
CA SER A 723 -2.00 16.05 16.28
C SER A 723 -2.10 14.97 15.21
N GLU A 724 -1.06 14.14 15.06
CA GLU A 724 -1.05 12.99 14.15
C GLU A 724 -1.13 11.70 15.00
N PRO A 725 -1.96 10.72 14.62
CA PRO A 725 -2.17 9.54 15.45
C PRO A 725 -0.94 8.63 15.44
N GLN A 726 -0.55 8.22 16.64
CA GLN A 726 0.52 7.28 16.89
C GLN A 726 0.02 5.85 16.61
N ILE A 727 0.93 4.96 16.21
CA ILE A 727 0.58 3.55 16.00
C ILE A 727 0.29 2.91 17.37
N SER A 728 -0.97 2.57 17.60
CA SER A 728 -1.49 2.23 18.92
C SER A 728 -0.89 0.94 19.51
N ILE A 729 -0.65 1.01 20.83
CA ILE A 729 -0.15 -0.04 21.72
C ILE A 729 -1.37 -0.75 22.31
N ARG A 730 -1.40 -2.10 22.37
CA ARG A 730 -2.50 -2.78 23.09
C ARG A 730 -2.46 -2.40 24.57
N HIS A 731 -3.61 -1.95 25.08
CA HIS A 731 -3.84 -1.50 26.45
C HIS A 731 -3.23 -2.44 27.51
N SER A 732 -2.47 -1.85 28.45
CA SER A 732 -2.12 -2.47 29.72
C SER A 732 -2.57 -1.56 30.87
N GLY A 733 -3.72 -1.86 31.48
CA GLY A 733 -4.23 -1.12 32.64
C GLY A 733 -5.72 -0.79 32.54
N PHE A 734 -6.45 -1.24 33.56
CA PHE A 734 -7.79 -0.85 34.01
C PHE A 734 -8.59 0.20 33.19
N PHE A 735 -9.85 -0.16 32.90
CA PHE A 735 -10.92 0.65 32.27
C PHE A 735 -10.93 0.76 30.74
N THR A 736 -11.21 -0.35 30.04
CA THR A 736 -12.27 -0.45 29.00
C THR A 736 -12.46 -1.92 28.58
N ASP A 737 -13.69 -2.31 28.21
CA ASP A 737 -14.13 -3.72 28.13
C ASP A 737 -14.27 -4.25 26.68
N SER A 738 -13.52 -3.68 25.72
CA SER A 738 -13.64 -4.03 24.29
C SER A 738 -12.72 -5.19 23.88
N MET A 739 -13.27 -6.42 23.84
CA MET A 739 -12.53 -7.63 23.44
C MET A 739 -12.23 -7.76 21.93
N ASP A 740 -12.78 -6.90 21.06
CA ASP A 740 -12.63 -6.97 19.59
C ASP A 740 -11.28 -6.41 19.09
N GLY A 741 -10.18 -7.09 19.43
CA GLY A 741 -8.85 -6.76 18.91
C GLY A 741 -8.61 -7.29 17.50
N GLN A 742 -8.99 -6.55 16.45
CA GLN A 742 -8.87 -6.98 15.04
C GLN A 742 -8.09 -6.07 14.06
N TYR A 743 -7.73 -4.84 14.42
CA TYR A 743 -7.00 -3.96 13.49
C TYR A 743 -5.49 -4.25 13.47
N SER A 744 -5.09 -5.16 12.58
CA SER A 744 -3.69 -5.54 12.30
C SER A 744 -3.15 -4.92 11.02
N TYR A 745 -3.59 -3.71 10.67
CA TYR A 745 -3.30 -3.05 9.38
C TYR A 745 -2.92 -1.58 9.57
N SER A 746 -2.17 -1.03 8.61
CA SER A 746 -1.82 0.39 8.59
C SER A 746 -3.04 1.25 8.24
N ILE A 747 -3.45 2.13 9.15
CA ILE A 747 -4.54 3.10 8.91
C ILE A 747 -4.23 4.11 7.81
N TYR A 748 -2.95 4.25 7.45
CA TYR A 748 -2.51 5.20 6.44
C TYR A 748 -2.59 4.65 5.00
N ASP A 749 -2.61 3.31 4.85
CA ASP A 749 -2.69 2.59 3.58
C ASP A 749 -3.65 1.38 3.73
N PRO A 750 -4.98 1.62 3.59
CA PRO A 750 -6.01 0.62 3.86
C PRO A 750 -5.96 -0.54 2.87
N ILE A 751 -6.20 -1.76 3.35
CA ILE A 751 -6.16 -2.98 2.55
C ILE A 751 -7.36 -3.89 2.83
N TYR A 752 -7.90 -4.47 1.77
CA TYR A 752 -9.12 -5.25 1.75
C TYR A 752 -8.84 -6.68 1.28
N PRO A 753 -8.61 -7.64 2.20
CA PRO A 753 -8.24 -9.01 1.84
C PRO A 753 -9.30 -9.74 1.03
N ASN A 754 -10.57 -9.34 1.11
CA ASN A 754 -11.68 -9.97 0.39
C ASN A 754 -12.46 -8.90 -0.38
N VAL A 755 -12.71 -9.14 -1.66
CA VAL A 755 -13.50 -8.26 -2.52
C VAL A 755 -14.47 -9.09 -3.35
N THR A 756 -15.77 -8.83 -3.17
CA THR A 756 -16.84 -9.38 -4.00
C THR A 756 -17.34 -8.32 -4.98
N VAL A 757 -17.38 -8.61 -6.27
CA VAL A 757 -17.89 -7.72 -7.32
C VAL A 757 -19.21 -8.27 -7.86
N SER A 758 -20.27 -7.47 -7.76
CA SER A 758 -21.57 -7.71 -8.38
C SER A 758 -21.59 -7.15 -9.80
N TYR A 759 -22.09 -7.94 -10.76
CA TYR A 759 -22.31 -7.53 -12.14
C TYR A 759 -23.79 -7.25 -12.39
N GLY A 760 -24.10 -6.14 -13.04
CA GLY A 760 -25.46 -5.76 -13.48
C GLY A 760 -26.21 -4.82 -12.55
N GLY A 761 -25.73 -4.61 -11.32
CA GLY A 761 -26.40 -3.81 -10.30
C GLY A 761 -25.92 -4.17 -8.89
N ASP A 762 -26.76 -3.94 -7.90
CA ASP A 762 -26.44 -4.23 -6.49
C ASP A 762 -27.02 -5.58 -6.04
N GLN A 763 -27.79 -6.26 -6.91
CA GLN A 763 -28.44 -7.56 -6.63
C GLN A 763 -27.85 -8.71 -7.47
N PHE A 764 -26.62 -8.54 -7.98
CA PHE A 764 -25.91 -9.55 -8.77
C PHE A 764 -26.72 -10.04 -9.98
N GLU A 765 -27.40 -9.13 -10.65
CA GLU A 765 -28.36 -9.37 -11.74
C GLU A 765 -27.74 -10.13 -12.93
N LYS A 766 -26.44 -9.94 -13.17
CA LYS A 766 -25.62 -10.65 -14.17
C LYS A 766 -24.59 -11.60 -13.51
N GLY A 767 -24.81 -11.98 -12.24
CA GLY A 767 -23.86 -12.73 -11.43
C GLY A 767 -22.81 -11.85 -10.76
N GLY A 768 -21.64 -12.42 -10.47
CA GLY A 768 -20.56 -11.74 -9.79
C GLY A 768 -19.26 -12.55 -9.75
N GLU A 769 -18.29 -12.00 -9.04
CA GLU A 769 -17.05 -12.67 -8.69
C GLU A 769 -16.62 -12.32 -7.26
N GLU A 770 -15.82 -13.17 -6.64
CA GLU A 770 -15.24 -12.96 -5.32
C GLU A 770 -13.75 -13.29 -5.39
N LYS A 771 -12.91 -12.39 -4.86
CA LYS A 771 -11.46 -12.54 -4.79
C LYS A 771 -11.01 -12.47 -3.34
N ALA A 772 -10.04 -13.33 -3.00
CA ALA A 772 -9.29 -13.25 -1.76
C ALA A 772 -7.82 -13.00 -2.07
N PHE A 773 -7.19 -12.08 -1.37
CA PHE A 773 -5.81 -11.65 -1.54
C PHE A 773 -4.98 -11.96 -0.30
N SER A 774 -3.69 -12.22 -0.52
CA SER A 774 -2.72 -12.39 0.56
C SER A 774 -2.57 -11.10 1.35
N THR A 775 -2.44 -11.24 2.67
CA THR A 775 -2.09 -10.16 3.58
C THR A 775 -0.93 -10.63 4.45
N GLN A 776 0.00 -9.72 4.71
CA GLN A 776 0.96 -9.88 5.79
C GLN A 776 0.25 -9.47 7.08
N LEU A 777 0.03 -10.43 7.98
CA LEU A 777 -0.40 -10.13 9.35
C LEU A 777 0.71 -9.32 10.01
N TYR A 778 0.43 -8.06 10.36
CA TYR A 778 1.29 -7.30 11.27
C TYR A 778 1.12 -7.88 12.66
N ASN A 779 1.91 -8.93 12.96
CA ASN A 779 1.77 -9.73 14.18
C ASN A 779 2.40 -9.05 15.40
N ASN A 780 2.14 -7.75 15.57
CA ASN A 780 2.75 -6.88 16.57
C ASN A 780 1.67 -6.16 17.38
N SER A 781 1.37 -6.68 18.56
CA SER A 781 1.07 -5.81 19.70
C SER A 781 2.37 -5.13 20.12
N TYR A 782 2.68 -3.99 19.50
CA TYR A 782 3.80 -3.15 19.90
C TYR A 782 3.62 -2.73 21.35
N ALA A 783 4.61 -3.01 22.19
CA ALA A 783 4.72 -2.40 23.50
C ALA A 783 6.16 -1.93 23.63
N PHE A 784 6.38 -0.63 23.43
CA PHE A 784 7.59 0.01 23.93
C PHE A 784 7.69 -0.38 25.41
N ARG A 785 8.67 -1.17 25.82
CA ARG A 785 8.98 -1.44 27.22
C ARG A 785 10.27 -0.71 27.57
N THR A 786 10.22 0.18 28.56
CA THR A 786 11.44 0.57 29.26
C THR A 786 11.92 -0.69 29.98
N PRO A 787 13.24 -0.89 30.13
CA PRO A 787 13.74 -1.94 31.01
C PRO A 787 13.00 -1.93 32.35
N THR A 788 12.75 -0.75 32.92
CA THR A 788 12.22 -0.52 34.27
C THR A 788 10.83 -1.07 34.63
N VAL A 789 9.97 -1.49 33.70
CA VAL A 789 8.54 -1.77 34.02
C VAL A 789 8.30 -3.07 34.80
N ASP A 790 9.09 -4.12 34.58
CA ASP A 790 8.88 -5.42 35.24
C ASP A 790 9.62 -5.57 36.60
N GLY A 791 10.08 -4.47 37.18
CA GLY A 791 10.48 -4.37 38.60
C GLY A 791 11.88 -4.90 38.96
N MET A 792 12.65 -4.05 39.65
CA MET A 792 13.92 -4.40 40.33
C MET A 792 15.06 -4.97 39.43
N TYR A 793 15.66 -4.12 38.61
CA TYR A 793 16.98 -4.40 37.99
C TYR A 793 18.10 -3.98 38.95
N THR A 794 19.17 -4.78 39.03
CA THR A 794 20.13 -4.72 40.16
C THR A 794 21.44 -4.02 39.83
N ASN A 795 21.49 -3.29 38.71
CA ASN A 795 22.72 -2.70 38.14
C ASN A 795 23.81 -3.77 37.84
N ASN A 796 23.44 -5.02 37.58
CA ASN A 796 24.35 -6.16 37.46
C ASN A 796 24.46 -6.69 36.02
N LEU A 797 25.64 -7.16 35.60
CA LEU A 797 25.86 -7.79 34.29
C LEU A 797 24.98 -9.03 34.07
N ASN A 798 24.51 -9.69 35.13
CA ASN A 798 23.59 -10.83 35.00
C ASN A 798 22.23 -10.47 34.40
N ASP A 799 21.84 -9.18 34.40
CA ASP A 799 20.56 -8.71 33.87
C ASP A 799 20.61 -8.53 32.34
N LEU A 800 21.81 -8.55 31.72
CA LEU A 800 22.05 -8.34 30.28
C LEU A 800 21.19 -9.22 29.36
N PRO A 801 21.13 -10.56 29.51
CA PRO A 801 20.38 -11.41 28.59
C PRO A 801 18.90 -11.02 28.53
N MET A 802 18.33 -10.61 29.66
CA MET A 802 16.93 -10.16 29.76
C MET A 802 16.70 -8.78 29.14
N VAL A 803 17.64 -7.84 29.28
CA VAL A 803 17.57 -6.53 28.58
C VAL A 803 17.59 -6.73 27.06
N SER A 804 18.47 -7.58 26.56
CA SER A 804 18.57 -7.88 25.13
C SER A 804 17.40 -8.73 24.61
N SER A 805 16.87 -9.70 25.38
CA SER A 805 15.61 -10.38 25.02
C SER A 805 14.40 -9.44 25.10
N SER A 806 14.41 -8.43 25.97
CA SER A 806 13.40 -7.37 25.95
C SER A 806 13.52 -6.52 24.68
N ALA A 807 14.74 -6.15 24.27
CA ALA A 807 14.99 -5.43 23.02
C ALA A 807 14.60 -6.23 21.76
N GLU A 808 14.79 -7.56 21.76
CA GLU A 808 14.27 -8.44 20.70
C GLU A 808 12.74 -8.49 20.67
N ASN A 809 12.07 -8.52 21.82
CA ASN A 809 10.61 -8.70 21.89
C ASN A 809 9.80 -7.40 21.82
N SER A 810 10.40 -6.24 22.13
CA SER A 810 9.63 -4.99 22.33
C SER A 810 9.49 -4.10 21.11
N LEU A 811 10.42 -4.15 20.14
CA LEU A 811 10.47 -3.18 19.03
C LEU A 811 10.93 -3.77 17.68
N PHE A 812 10.08 -4.60 17.07
CA PHE A 812 10.20 -4.92 15.65
C PHE A 812 9.77 -3.73 14.79
N TRP A 813 10.71 -2.89 14.34
CA TRP A 813 10.45 -2.00 13.20
C TRP A 813 10.44 -2.83 11.91
N SER A 814 9.35 -3.55 11.69
CA SER A 814 9.10 -4.24 10.43
C SER A 814 8.96 -3.21 9.32
N VAL A 815 10.00 -3.04 8.50
CA VAL A 815 9.85 -2.31 7.23
C VAL A 815 8.68 -2.92 6.48
N PRO A 816 7.75 -2.09 5.95
CA PRO A 816 6.65 -2.59 5.13
C PRO A 816 7.19 -3.47 4.01
N SER A 817 7.01 -4.79 4.13
CA SER A 817 7.51 -5.78 3.17
C SER A 817 6.53 -5.81 1.98
N GLY A 818 6.34 -4.65 1.35
CA GLY A 818 5.13 -4.22 0.65
C GLY A 818 4.69 -5.03 -0.57
N ASN A 819 5.44 -6.07 -0.93
CA ASN A 819 5.15 -6.99 -2.03
C ASN A 819 4.63 -8.37 -1.57
N LEU A 820 4.61 -8.65 -0.25
CA LEU A 820 4.03 -9.88 0.30
C LEU A 820 2.50 -9.87 0.41
N SER A 821 1.86 -8.73 0.16
CA SER A 821 0.40 -8.57 0.19
C SER A 821 -0.16 -8.25 -1.20
N GLY A 822 -1.41 -8.62 -1.45
CA GLY A 822 -2.11 -8.36 -2.71
C GLY A 822 -1.99 -9.46 -3.79
N LYS A 823 -1.22 -10.53 -3.57
CA LYS A 823 -1.19 -11.70 -4.48
C LYS A 823 -2.50 -12.49 -4.34
N LEU A 824 -3.11 -12.89 -5.46
CA LEU A 824 -4.43 -13.52 -5.52
C LEU A 824 -4.43 -14.97 -4.96
N LEU A 825 -5.04 -15.17 -3.79
CA LEU A 825 -5.18 -16.49 -3.13
C LEU A 825 -6.38 -17.29 -3.65
N SER A 826 -7.49 -16.64 -3.99
CA SER A 826 -8.64 -17.32 -4.61
C SER A 826 -9.47 -16.39 -5.48
N HIS A 827 -10.13 -16.95 -6.48
CA HIS A 827 -11.08 -16.26 -7.34
C HIS A 827 -12.25 -17.18 -7.65
N ARG A 828 -13.46 -16.79 -7.26
CA ARG A 828 -14.72 -17.47 -7.59
C ARG A 828 -15.50 -16.60 -8.56
N VAL A 829 -16.10 -17.18 -9.60
CA VAL A 829 -17.00 -16.48 -10.53
C VAL A 829 -18.32 -17.23 -10.54
N PHE A 830 -19.43 -16.52 -10.44
CA PHE A 830 -20.77 -17.08 -10.34
C PHE A 830 -21.77 -16.32 -11.22
N ASN A 831 -22.78 -17.03 -11.71
CA ASN A 831 -23.88 -16.47 -12.51
C ASN A 831 -25.16 -16.39 -11.67
N SER A 832 -26.07 -15.50 -12.04
CA SER A 832 -27.44 -15.48 -11.53
C SER A 832 -28.39 -16.23 -12.46
N LYS A 833 -29.27 -17.06 -11.89
CA LYS A 833 -30.38 -17.74 -12.58
C LYS A 833 -31.59 -17.71 -11.65
N ASN A 834 -32.69 -17.11 -12.08
CA ASN A 834 -33.96 -17.03 -11.32
C ASN A 834 -33.78 -16.49 -9.87
N GLY A 835 -32.85 -15.56 -9.65
CA GLY A 835 -32.55 -15.01 -8.33
C GLY A 835 -31.68 -15.89 -7.42
N GLN A 836 -31.16 -17.03 -7.91
CA GLN A 836 -30.19 -17.88 -7.23
C GLN A 836 -28.82 -17.81 -7.91
N PHE A 837 -27.75 -17.96 -7.13
CA PHE A 837 -26.37 -17.84 -7.59
C PHE A 837 -25.69 -19.19 -7.69
N TYR A 838 -25.05 -19.43 -8.83
CA TYR A 838 -24.38 -20.68 -9.15
C TYR A 838 -22.94 -20.45 -9.59
N LEU A 839 -22.01 -21.21 -9.00
CA LEU A 839 -20.60 -21.18 -9.36
C LEU A 839 -20.42 -21.57 -10.83
N LYS A 840 -19.66 -20.76 -11.57
CA LYS A 840 -19.23 -21.02 -12.94
C LYS A 840 -17.78 -21.53 -12.94
N THR A 841 -16.90 -20.80 -12.26
CA THR A 841 -15.51 -21.20 -12.06
C THR A 841 -15.06 -20.89 -10.64
N SER A 842 -14.10 -21.66 -10.14
CA SER A 842 -13.31 -21.30 -8.96
C SER A 842 -11.83 -21.57 -9.18
N MET A 843 -10.98 -20.78 -8.53
CA MET A 843 -9.52 -20.90 -8.50
C MET A 843 -9.08 -20.75 -7.06
N LYS A 844 -8.14 -21.60 -6.62
CA LYS A 844 -7.37 -21.43 -5.38
C LYS A 844 -5.89 -21.54 -5.69
N ASN A 845 -5.11 -20.59 -5.23
CA ASN A 845 -3.67 -20.52 -5.39
C ASN A 845 -3.01 -20.70 -4.02
N GLU A 846 -2.00 -21.57 -3.96
CA GLU A 846 -1.14 -21.76 -2.81
C GLU A 846 0.25 -21.24 -3.20
N TYR A 847 0.78 -20.33 -2.40
CA TYR A 847 2.11 -19.76 -2.60
C TYR A 847 3.08 -20.37 -1.59
N PHE A 848 4.30 -20.66 -2.05
CA PHE A 848 5.41 -21.02 -1.18
C PHE A 848 6.06 -19.72 -0.68
N LYS A 849 6.17 -19.57 0.64
CA LYS A 849 6.81 -18.42 1.29
C LYS A 849 7.97 -18.92 2.14
N ASP A 850 9.17 -18.81 1.59
CA ASP A 850 10.41 -19.12 2.29
C ASP A 850 11.18 -17.84 2.59
N GLN A 851 11.73 -17.75 3.80
CA GLN A 851 12.62 -16.67 4.19
C GLN A 851 14.04 -17.05 3.76
N THR A 852 14.64 -16.26 2.88
CA THR A 852 15.93 -16.58 2.28
C THR A 852 17.09 -16.01 3.10
N GLU A 853 16.93 -14.79 3.62
CA GLU A 853 17.95 -14.09 4.42
C GLU A 853 17.30 -13.21 5.50
N ILE A 854 18.04 -12.88 6.56
CA ILE A 854 17.72 -11.78 7.49
C ILE A 854 18.99 -10.99 7.72
N ILE A 855 18.92 -9.66 7.60
CA ILE A 855 19.89 -8.77 8.26
C ILE A 855 19.23 -8.12 9.47
N SER A 856 20.00 -8.02 10.56
CA SER A 856 19.61 -7.30 11.76
C SER A 856 20.50 -6.06 11.96
N SER A 857 20.02 -5.08 12.71
CA SER A 857 20.87 -4.03 13.27
C SER A 857 20.35 -3.59 14.63
N ILE A 858 21.15 -2.84 15.38
CA ILE A 858 20.78 -2.27 16.67
C ILE A 858 20.84 -0.75 16.56
N ALA A 859 19.73 -0.10 16.94
CA ALA A 859 19.69 1.35 17.13
C ALA A 859 19.51 1.67 18.62
N GLY A 860 20.19 2.70 19.11
CA GLY A 860 20.06 3.19 20.47
C GLY A 860 19.76 4.68 20.55
N VAL A 861 19.04 5.09 21.59
CA VAL A 861 18.80 6.51 21.91
C VAL A 861 19.10 6.75 23.38
N THR A 862 19.95 7.74 23.67
CA THR A 862 20.23 8.17 25.05
C THR A 862 19.09 9.06 25.54
N LEU A 863 18.49 8.72 26.68
CA LEU A 863 17.29 9.39 27.20
C LEU A 863 17.57 10.73 27.85
N PHE A 864 18.66 10.83 28.60
CA PHE A 864 19.02 12.01 29.35
C PHE A 864 20.52 12.29 29.20
N PRO A 865 20.95 13.55 28.96
CA PRO A 865 22.38 13.88 29.00
C PRO A 865 22.92 13.68 30.41
N LEU A 866 23.94 12.83 30.55
CA LEU A 866 24.48 12.40 31.83
C LEU A 866 25.04 13.58 32.65
N ALA A 867 24.27 14.03 33.63
CA ALA A 867 24.71 15.00 34.63
C ALA A 867 25.65 14.32 35.64
N PHE A 868 26.96 14.38 35.37
CA PHE A 868 28.06 13.85 36.19
C PHE A 868 28.12 12.32 36.34
N ILE A 869 29.11 11.71 35.66
CA ILE A 869 29.57 10.34 35.95
C ILE A 869 30.69 10.43 36.98
N MET A 870 30.56 9.78 38.14
CA MET A 870 31.67 9.63 39.07
C MET A 870 32.61 8.49 38.61
N PRO A 871 33.93 8.57 38.82
CA PRO A 871 34.82 7.44 38.56
C PRO A 871 34.39 6.21 39.39
N GLY A 872 34.02 5.12 38.72
CA GLY A 872 33.59 3.87 39.35
C GLY A 872 32.10 3.51 39.24
N THR A 873 31.28 4.29 38.54
CA THR A 873 29.86 3.91 38.28
C THR A 873 29.78 2.64 37.42
N ASN A 874 28.81 1.76 37.73
CA ASN A 874 28.66 0.44 37.10
C ASN A 874 27.92 0.52 35.75
N VAL A 875 28.18 -0.42 34.83
CA VAL A 875 27.65 -0.38 33.45
C VAL A 875 26.11 -0.44 33.40
N GLY A 876 25.47 -1.12 34.37
CA GLY A 876 24.01 -1.19 34.46
C GLY A 876 23.33 0.19 34.51
N THR A 877 23.92 1.16 35.21
CA THR A 877 23.36 2.51 35.37
C THR A 877 23.46 3.36 34.09
N TYR A 878 24.26 2.91 33.12
CA TYR A 878 24.34 3.50 31.78
C TYR A 878 23.23 2.94 30.86
N LEU A 879 22.97 1.62 30.94
CA LEU A 879 21.92 0.95 30.16
C LEU A 879 20.51 1.40 30.57
N ASP A 880 20.28 1.69 31.86
CA ASP A 880 19.00 2.25 32.34
C ASP A 880 18.64 3.61 31.68
N ASN A 881 19.64 4.33 31.15
CA ASN A 881 19.48 5.62 30.47
C ASN A 881 19.50 5.51 28.93
N MET A 882 19.50 4.29 28.37
CA MET A 882 19.45 4.05 26.93
C MET A 882 18.21 3.24 26.54
N TYR A 883 17.51 3.68 25.49
CA TYR A 883 16.73 2.74 24.69
C TYR A 883 17.65 2.00 23.73
N ILE A 884 17.40 0.71 23.55
CA ILE A 884 18.08 -0.16 22.59
C ILE A 884 16.99 -0.97 21.88
N THR A 885 17.01 -1.00 20.55
CA THR A 885 16.05 -1.72 19.71
C THR A 885 16.77 -2.53 18.63
N ALA A 886 16.23 -3.70 18.28
CA ALA A 886 16.73 -4.52 17.19
C ALA A 886 15.85 -4.37 15.93
N TYR A 887 16.41 -3.79 14.88
CA TYR A 887 15.82 -3.76 13.55
C TYR A 887 16.07 -5.10 12.85
N ARG A 888 15.09 -5.63 12.11
CA ARG A 888 15.24 -6.84 11.28
C ARG A 888 14.61 -6.64 9.90
N LEU A 889 15.38 -6.92 8.86
CA LEU A 889 14.96 -6.86 7.45
C LEU A 889 15.07 -8.26 6.81
N PRO A 890 13.99 -9.06 6.85
CA PRO A 890 13.94 -10.36 6.20
C PRO A 890 13.71 -10.24 4.67
N SER A 891 14.42 -11.07 3.91
CA SER A 891 14.17 -11.32 2.48
C SER A 891 13.37 -12.61 2.30
N TYR A 892 12.47 -12.65 1.32
CA TYR A 892 11.61 -13.80 1.06
C TYR A 892 11.60 -14.21 -0.42
N SER A 893 11.50 -15.51 -0.67
CA SER A 893 10.95 -16.04 -1.92
C SER A 893 9.43 -16.22 -1.76
N PHE A 894 8.66 -15.77 -2.76
CA PHE A 894 7.20 -15.85 -2.75
C PHE A 894 6.67 -16.26 -4.13
N VAL A 895 6.68 -17.57 -4.39
CA VAL A 895 6.36 -18.17 -5.70
C VAL A 895 5.07 -18.97 -5.66
N LEU A 896 4.37 -19.06 -6.79
CA LEU A 896 3.13 -19.83 -6.91
C LEU A 896 3.46 -21.33 -6.89
N ASN A 897 3.17 -22.02 -5.79
CA ASN A 897 3.44 -23.46 -5.64
C ASN A 897 2.38 -24.31 -6.34
N LYS A 898 1.11 -23.90 -6.23
CA LYS A 898 -0.03 -24.67 -6.74
C LYS A 898 -1.18 -23.77 -7.14
N SER A 899 -1.89 -24.14 -8.21
CA SER A 899 -3.17 -23.57 -8.59
C SER A 899 -4.17 -24.68 -8.87
N ILE A 900 -5.28 -24.71 -8.14
CA ILE A 900 -6.41 -25.61 -8.38
C ILE A 900 -7.54 -24.77 -8.97
N SER A 901 -7.88 -25.00 -10.24
CA SER A 901 -9.06 -24.43 -10.87
C SER A 901 -10.16 -25.48 -11.06
N LYS A 902 -11.41 -25.02 -11.02
CA LYS A 902 -12.62 -25.82 -11.28
C LYS A 902 -13.50 -25.07 -12.26
N GLU A 903 -13.95 -25.75 -13.30
CA GLU A 903 -15.04 -25.31 -14.17
C GLU A 903 -16.25 -26.20 -13.91
N TYR A 904 -17.38 -25.62 -13.51
CA TYR A 904 -18.58 -26.37 -13.15
C TYR A 904 -19.44 -26.59 -14.39
N LEU A 905 -19.82 -27.84 -14.64
CA LEU A 905 -20.60 -28.25 -15.83
C LEU A 905 -22.11 -28.29 -15.57
N GLU A 906 -22.51 -28.05 -14.32
CA GLU A 906 -23.90 -27.99 -13.86
C GLU A 906 -24.05 -26.95 -12.75
N ASP A 907 -25.28 -26.65 -12.36
CA ASP A 907 -25.61 -25.55 -11.47
C ASP A 907 -25.29 -25.86 -10.00
N VAL A 908 -24.08 -25.46 -9.56
CA VAL A 908 -23.59 -25.60 -8.17
C VAL A 908 -23.90 -24.34 -7.37
N PRO A 909 -24.73 -24.38 -6.30
CA PRO A 909 -25.03 -23.20 -5.49
C PRO A 909 -23.78 -22.51 -4.92
N LEU A 910 -23.79 -21.17 -4.87
CA LEU A 910 -22.64 -20.36 -4.41
C LEU A 910 -22.17 -20.67 -2.97
N ASN A 911 -23.10 -21.14 -2.13
CA ASN A 911 -22.88 -21.43 -0.72
C ASN A 911 -22.44 -22.89 -0.45
N THR A 912 -22.25 -23.68 -1.51
CA THR A 912 -21.78 -25.07 -1.43
C THR A 912 -20.37 -25.13 -0.84
N THR A 913 -20.23 -25.72 0.35
CA THR A 913 -18.95 -25.90 1.05
C THR A 913 -18.20 -27.15 0.59
N ASP A 914 -18.93 -28.25 0.34
CA ASP A 914 -18.42 -29.43 -0.35
C ASP A 914 -19.07 -29.57 -1.73
N ASP A 915 -18.27 -29.41 -2.78
CA ASP A 915 -18.73 -29.57 -4.16
C ASP A 915 -18.51 -30.98 -4.73
N SER A 916 -18.12 -31.96 -3.89
CA SER A 916 -17.76 -33.34 -4.28
C SER A 916 -18.75 -34.00 -5.24
N LEU A 917 -20.06 -33.85 -4.96
CA LEU A 917 -21.17 -34.46 -5.71
C LEU A 917 -21.42 -33.85 -7.10
N TYR A 918 -20.88 -32.65 -7.38
CA TYR A 918 -21.19 -31.91 -8.60
C TYR A 918 -20.18 -32.18 -9.73
N LYS A 919 -20.70 -32.28 -10.95
CA LYS A 919 -19.91 -32.41 -12.18
C LYS A 919 -19.11 -31.15 -12.46
N LYS A 920 -17.79 -31.32 -12.47
CA LYS A 920 -16.81 -30.25 -12.67
C LYS A 920 -15.59 -30.81 -13.37
N ILE A 921 -14.93 -29.97 -14.16
CA ILE A 921 -13.56 -30.20 -14.62
C ILE A 921 -12.65 -29.55 -13.58
N THR A 922 -11.94 -30.37 -12.79
CA THR A 922 -10.91 -29.87 -11.88
C THR A 922 -9.56 -29.97 -12.56
N THR A 923 -8.82 -28.87 -12.60
CA THR A 923 -7.44 -28.80 -13.09
C THR A 923 -6.53 -28.41 -11.93
N SER A 924 -5.70 -29.33 -11.44
CA SER A 924 -4.63 -29.02 -10.47
C SER A 924 -3.34 -28.81 -11.25
N SER A 925 -2.71 -27.65 -11.07
CA SER A 925 -1.38 -27.33 -11.60
C SER A 925 -0.42 -27.10 -10.44
N ASP A 926 0.55 -27.99 -10.29
CA ASP A 926 1.63 -27.88 -9.31
C ASP A 926 2.92 -27.38 -10.02
N TYR A 927 3.67 -26.49 -9.39
CA TYR A 927 4.80 -25.76 -9.97
C TYR A 927 6.06 -25.93 -9.11
N LEU A 928 7.18 -26.33 -9.72
CA LEU A 928 8.43 -26.63 -9.02
C LEU A 928 9.59 -25.79 -9.55
N TYR A 929 10.38 -25.24 -8.63
CA TYR A 929 11.41 -24.22 -8.88
C TYR A 929 12.81 -24.73 -8.50
N ASN A 930 13.12 -25.98 -8.91
CA ASN A 930 14.24 -26.77 -8.38
C ASN A 930 15.60 -26.48 -9.06
N ASN A 931 15.80 -25.30 -9.64
CA ASN A 931 17.07 -24.89 -10.24
C ASN A 931 17.72 -23.73 -9.47
N PRO A 932 19.03 -23.47 -9.65
CA PRO A 932 19.77 -22.51 -8.82
C PRO A 932 19.26 -21.07 -8.89
N ASP A 933 18.58 -20.71 -9.99
CA ASP A 933 18.01 -19.37 -10.21
C ASP A 933 16.52 -19.28 -9.80
N GLN A 934 15.97 -20.30 -9.14
CA GLN A 934 14.55 -20.41 -8.72
C GLN A 934 13.54 -20.19 -9.87
N GLN A 935 13.88 -20.58 -11.09
CA GLN A 935 12.97 -20.52 -12.25
C GLN A 935 12.08 -21.77 -12.30
N LEU A 936 10.96 -21.69 -13.04
CA LEU A 936 10.00 -22.79 -13.17
C LEU A 936 10.64 -23.99 -13.91
N SER A 937 11.18 -24.93 -13.16
CA SER A 937 11.84 -26.14 -13.67
C SER A 937 10.85 -27.21 -14.15
N LYS A 938 9.66 -27.29 -13.52
CA LYS A 938 8.62 -28.26 -13.86
C LYS A 938 7.23 -27.73 -13.52
N SER A 939 6.26 -27.95 -14.40
CA SER A 939 4.83 -27.84 -14.11
C SER A 939 4.15 -29.20 -14.25
N ILE A 940 3.16 -29.49 -13.40
CA ILE A 940 2.40 -30.74 -13.38
C ILE A 940 0.93 -30.39 -13.43
N THR A 941 0.29 -30.57 -14.58
CA THR A 941 -1.15 -30.34 -14.75
C THR A 941 -1.88 -31.67 -14.73
N SER A 942 -2.83 -31.85 -13.81
CA SER A 942 -3.70 -33.02 -13.74
C SER A 942 -5.16 -32.61 -13.88
N PHE A 943 -5.94 -33.41 -14.60
CA PHE A 943 -7.36 -33.16 -14.85
C PHE A 943 -8.22 -34.26 -14.21
N SER A 944 -9.35 -33.90 -13.61
CA SER A 944 -10.30 -34.86 -13.04
C SER A 944 -10.79 -35.86 -14.08
N GLY A 945 -10.38 -37.14 -13.96
CA GLY A 945 -10.76 -38.21 -14.87
C GLY A 945 -9.90 -38.33 -16.14
N ALA A 946 -8.80 -37.57 -16.26
CA ALA A 946 -7.83 -37.73 -17.35
C ALA A 946 -6.40 -37.89 -16.82
N GLY A 947 -5.45 -38.05 -17.74
CA GLY A 947 -4.03 -38.20 -17.41
C GLY A 947 -3.38 -36.94 -16.81
N ILE A 948 -2.16 -37.12 -16.34
CA ILE A 948 -1.28 -36.05 -15.84
C ILE A 948 -0.34 -35.62 -16.97
N LYS A 949 -0.31 -34.31 -17.25
CA LYS A 949 0.66 -33.68 -18.16
C LYS A 949 1.76 -33.02 -17.35
N GLU A 950 2.96 -33.55 -17.41
CA GLU A 950 4.15 -32.90 -16.86
C GLU A 950 4.87 -32.12 -17.96
N THR A 951 5.25 -30.87 -17.68
CA THR A 951 6.12 -30.08 -18.57
C THR A 951 7.40 -29.73 -17.81
N PHE A 952 8.54 -30.07 -18.38
CA PHE A 952 9.88 -29.79 -17.84
C PHE A 952 10.53 -28.70 -18.69
N TYR A 953 11.25 -27.79 -18.03
CA TYR A 953 11.94 -26.67 -18.65
C TYR A 953 13.42 -26.72 -18.27
N LEU A 954 14.31 -26.54 -19.24
CA LEU A 954 15.74 -26.35 -19.02
C LEU A 954 16.14 -25.00 -19.62
N TYR A 955 16.88 -24.21 -18.84
CA TYR A 955 17.29 -22.85 -19.20
C TYR A 955 18.78 -22.82 -19.59
N ALA A 956 19.34 -21.62 -19.70
CA ALA A 956 20.72 -21.43 -20.14
C ALA A 956 21.75 -22.15 -19.26
N ARG A 957 21.54 -22.24 -17.94
CA ARG A 957 22.47 -22.91 -17.02
C ARG A 957 22.47 -24.43 -17.16
N GLU A 958 21.31 -25.06 -17.13
CA GLU A 958 21.17 -26.51 -17.22
C GLU A 958 21.60 -27.03 -18.60
N LYS A 959 21.47 -26.20 -19.65
CA LYS A 959 21.97 -26.46 -21.00
C LYS A 959 23.43 -26.03 -21.22
N GLY A 960 24.09 -25.46 -20.22
CA GLY A 960 25.50 -25.03 -20.29
C GLY A 960 25.79 -23.90 -21.28
N ASN A 961 24.79 -23.12 -21.68
CA ASN A 961 24.92 -22.08 -22.70
C ASN A 961 25.56 -20.81 -22.13
N GLN A 962 26.89 -20.83 -22.01
CA GLN A 962 27.69 -19.71 -21.47
C GLN A 962 27.42 -18.38 -22.16
N LYS A 963 27.12 -18.37 -23.47
CA LYS A 963 26.83 -17.15 -24.24
C LYS A 963 25.58 -16.43 -23.68
N LEU A 964 24.52 -17.18 -23.40
CA LEU A 964 23.28 -16.64 -22.84
C LEU A 964 23.41 -16.32 -21.34
N ILE A 965 24.16 -17.13 -20.59
CA ILE A 965 24.46 -16.87 -19.17
C ILE A 965 25.22 -15.55 -19.02
N SER A 966 26.28 -15.32 -19.80
CA SER A 966 27.04 -14.06 -19.79
C SER A 966 26.21 -12.85 -20.24
N ALA A 967 25.17 -13.06 -21.05
CA ALA A 967 24.22 -12.03 -21.46
C ALA A 967 23.05 -11.83 -20.47
N SER A 968 23.00 -12.57 -19.35
CA SER A 968 21.86 -12.61 -18.40
C SER A 968 20.53 -13.04 -19.03
N MET A 969 20.56 -13.74 -20.17
CA MET A 969 19.38 -14.30 -20.85
C MET A 969 19.00 -15.65 -20.23
N LEU A 970 18.61 -15.63 -18.95
CA LEU A 970 18.31 -16.83 -18.17
C LEU A 970 16.84 -17.28 -18.30
N GLY A 971 15.92 -16.36 -18.58
CA GLY A 971 14.46 -16.57 -18.53
C GLY A 971 13.85 -17.35 -19.68
N ILE A 972 14.61 -17.58 -20.75
CA ILE A 972 14.11 -18.23 -21.95
C ILE A 972 14.32 -19.75 -21.79
N PRO A 973 13.24 -20.57 -21.70
CA PRO A 973 13.39 -22.02 -21.65
C PRO A 973 13.96 -22.49 -22.98
N LEU A 974 15.18 -23.02 -22.94
CA LEU A 974 15.90 -23.49 -24.11
C LEU A 974 15.45 -24.89 -24.52
N GLU A 975 15.05 -25.73 -23.56
CA GLU A 975 14.43 -27.02 -23.84
C GLU A 975 13.11 -27.13 -23.08
N THR A 976 12.07 -27.64 -23.76
CA THR A 976 10.78 -27.96 -23.14
C THR A 976 10.41 -29.40 -23.48
N THR A 977 10.25 -30.23 -22.45
CA THR A 977 9.82 -31.63 -22.58
C THR A 977 8.43 -31.79 -21.97
N VAL A 978 7.50 -32.36 -22.72
CA VAL A 978 6.13 -32.66 -22.28
C VAL A 978 5.95 -34.17 -22.18
N VAL A 979 5.61 -34.65 -20.98
CA VAL A 979 5.30 -36.04 -20.67
C VAL A 979 3.81 -36.16 -20.36
N ASN A 980 3.15 -37.17 -20.93
CA ASN A 980 1.78 -37.53 -20.59
C ASN A 980 1.79 -38.87 -19.82
N LYS A 981 1.14 -38.90 -18.66
CA LYS A 981 1.03 -40.03 -17.74
C LYS A 981 -0.44 -40.40 -17.54
N GLN A 982 -0.74 -41.67 -17.32
CA GLN A 982 -2.08 -42.11 -16.94
C GLN A 982 -2.41 -41.79 -15.47
N ASN A 983 -1.41 -41.84 -14.58
CA ASN A 983 -1.51 -41.55 -13.15
C ASN A 983 -0.10 -41.24 -12.58
N SER A 984 -0.01 -40.94 -11.28
CA SER A 984 1.26 -40.57 -10.63
C SER A 984 2.31 -41.69 -10.59
N SER A 985 1.89 -42.96 -10.65
CA SER A 985 2.77 -44.14 -10.68
C SER A 985 3.24 -44.53 -12.08
N ASP A 986 2.66 -43.94 -13.13
CA ASP A 986 3.10 -44.12 -14.51
C ASP A 986 4.42 -43.37 -14.75
N SER A 987 5.41 -44.04 -15.35
CA SER A 987 6.66 -43.41 -15.79
C SER A 987 6.41 -42.33 -16.84
N GLY A 988 5.34 -42.50 -17.63
CA GLY A 988 4.86 -41.53 -18.60
C GLY A 988 5.53 -41.64 -19.95
N LYS A 989 4.80 -41.19 -20.98
CA LYS A 989 5.27 -41.13 -22.35
C LYS A 989 5.59 -39.68 -22.72
N ILE A 990 6.81 -39.43 -23.20
CA ILE A 990 7.15 -38.14 -23.84
C ILE A 990 6.27 -37.98 -25.08
N ILE A 991 5.52 -36.88 -25.15
CA ILE A 991 4.65 -36.53 -26.29
C ILE A 991 5.18 -35.34 -27.09
N SER A 992 6.10 -34.55 -26.51
CA SER A 992 6.85 -33.51 -27.20
C SER A 992 8.16 -33.26 -26.48
N ARG A 993 9.22 -32.98 -27.23
CA ARG A 993 10.50 -32.50 -26.71
C ARG A 993 11.10 -31.58 -27.77
N ASN A 994 11.14 -30.28 -27.45
CA ASN A 994 11.61 -29.24 -28.35
C ASN A 994 12.75 -28.46 -27.70
N GLU A 995 13.73 -28.04 -28.50
CA GLU A 995 14.88 -27.24 -28.08
C GLU A 995 15.08 -26.04 -29.02
N ILE A 996 15.31 -24.86 -28.46
CA ILE A 996 15.68 -23.64 -29.18
C ILE A 996 17.21 -23.49 -29.08
N LYS A 997 17.87 -23.49 -30.24
CA LYS A 997 19.33 -23.35 -30.34
C LYS A 997 19.75 -21.89 -30.51
N TYR A 998 20.96 -21.58 -30.04
CA TYR A 998 21.58 -20.26 -30.09
C TYR A 998 23.04 -20.40 -30.52
N ASP A 999 23.28 -21.20 -31.56
CA ASP A 999 24.60 -21.73 -31.91
C ASP A 999 25.45 -20.71 -32.69
N ASN A 1000 24.86 -19.61 -33.17
CA ASN A 1000 25.57 -18.54 -33.86
C ASN A 1000 26.52 -17.80 -32.89
N PRO A 1001 27.85 -17.80 -33.10
CA PRO A 1001 28.78 -17.15 -32.18
C PRO A 1001 28.75 -15.61 -32.25
N ALA A 1002 28.21 -15.03 -33.32
CA ALA A 1002 28.28 -13.59 -33.59
C ALA A 1002 27.11 -12.77 -33.03
N ASN A 1003 26.03 -13.40 -32.57
CA ASN A 1003 24.87 -12.69 -32.01
C ASN A 1003 24.14 -13.54 -30.95
N LEU A 1004 23.18 -12.93 -30.25
CA LEU A 1004 22.36 -13.57 -29.20
C LEU A 1004 20.98 -14.03 -29.70
N LEU A 1005 20.81 -14.16 -31.02
CA LEU A 1005 19.55 -14.55 -31.65
C LEU A 1005 19.45 -16.08 -31.78
N PRO A 1006 18.23 -16.67 -31.84
CA PRO A 1006 18.08 -18.10 -32.02
C PRO A 1006 18.56 -18.53 -33.42
N SER A 1007 19.22 -19.68 -33.51
CA SER A 1007 19.72 -20.26 -34.76
C SER A 1007 18.79 -21.32 -35.36
N SER A 1008 18.08 -22.07 -34.52
CA SER A 1008 17.12 -23.08 -34.97
C SER A 1008 16.17 -23.53 -33.86
N VAL A 1009 15.09 -24.21 -34.26
CA VAL A 1009 14.23 -25.00 -33.38
C VAL A 1009 14.35 -26.47 -33.77
N ILE A 1010 14.67 -27.31 -32.80
CA ILE A 1010 14.82 -28.76 -32.96
C ILE A 1010 13.68 -29.47 -32.23
N SER A 1011 13.04 -30.45 -32.88
CA SER A 1011 12.20 -31.44 -32.20
C SER A 1011 12.95 -32.76 -32.06
N TYR A 1012 12.63 -33.56 -31.03
CA TYR A 1012 13.22 -34.89 -30.84
C TYR A 1012 12.19 -35.99 -31.11
N GLY A 1013 12.56 -36.96 -31.95
CA GLY A 1013 11.71 -38.08 -32.33
C GLY A 1013 11.32 -38.95 -31.12
N LEU A 1014 10.01 -39.10 -30.88
CA LEU A 1014 9.48 -39.67 -29.63
C LEU A 1014 9.84 -41.15 -29.36
N GLN A 1015 10.33 -41.89 -30.36
CA GLN A 1015 10.69 -43.31 -30.22
C GLN A 1015 12.20 -43.57 -30.12
N ASN A 1016 13.02 -42.70 -30.72
CA ASN A 1016 14.45 -42.91 -30.92
C ASN A 1016 15.32 -41.72 -30.47
N ASN A 1017 14.68 -40.66 -29.99
CA ASN A 1017 15.29 -39.38 -29.61
C ASN A 1017 16.22 -38.80 -30.69
N ILE A 1018 15.95 -39.07 -31.98
CA ILE A 1018 16.70 -38.47 -33.08
C ILE A 1018 16.26 -37.00 -33.21
N PRO A 1019 17.20 -36.03 -33.17
CA PRO A 1019 16.87 -34.63 -33.37
C PRO A 1019 16.50 -34.35 -34.84
N SER A 1020 15.53 -33.47 -35.03
CA SER A 1020 15.02 -33.00 -36.31
C SER A 1020 14.92 -31.48 -36.25
N THR A 1021 15.62 -30.77 -37.14
CA THR A 1021 15.48 -29.31 -37.26
C THR A 1021 14.13 -28.99 -37.88
N GLU A 1022 13.24 -28.36 -37.12
CA GLU A 1022 11.92 -27.95 -37.59
C GLU A 1022 11.98 -26.60 -38.33
N ILE A 1023 12.81 -25.68 -37.82
CA ILE A 1023 13.06 -24.35 -38.38
C ILE A 1023 14.55 -24.02 -38.19
N MET A 1024 15.19 -23.48 -39.24
CA MET A 1024 16.50 -22.84 -39.20
C MET A 1024 16.32 -21.33 -39.44
N TYR A 1025 16.88 -20.49 -38.57
CA TYR A 1025 16.83 -19.04 -38.71
C TYR A 1025 18.08 -18.56 -39.44
N ASP A 1026 17.99 -18.46 -40.76
CA ASP A 1026 19.15 -18.33 -41.65
C ASP A 1026 19.80 -16.95 -41.61
N LYS A 1027 18.97 -15.89 -41.56
CA LYS A 1027 19.44 -14.49 -41.67
C LYS A 1027 18.58 -13.53 -40.85
N PHE A 1028 19.27 -12.58 -40.23
CA PHE A 1028 18.69 -11.42 -39.56
C PHE A 1028 19.30 -10.13 -40.11
N ASP A 1029 18.60 -9.00 -39.96
CA ASP A 1029 19.17 -7.67 -40.22
C ASP A 1029 19.98 -7.15 -39.01
N THR A 1030 20.50 -5.92 -39.13
CA THR A 1030 21.27 -5.26 -38.06
C THR A 1030 20.42 -4.85 -36.84
N LYS A 1031 19.08 -4.84 -36.96
CA LYS A 1031 18.14 -4.60 -35.85
C LYS A 1031 17.70 -5.90 -35.16
N GLY A 1032 18.10 -7.06 -35.69
CA GLY A 1032 17.70 -8.38 -35.20
C GLY A 1032 16.35 -8.86 -35.74
N ASN A 1033 15.79 -8.20 -36.76
CA ASN A 1033 14.59 -8.69 -37.43
C ASN A 1033 14.94 -9.92 -38.29
N LEU A 1034 14.09 -10.94 -38.28
CA LEU A 1034 14.27 -12.13 -39.11
C LEU A 1034 14.04 -11.79 -40.60
N LEU A 1035 15.04 -12.04 -41.44
CA LEU A 1035 14.99 -11.82 -42.89
C LEU A 1035 14.74 -13.11 -43.68
N GLN A 1036 15.24 -14.25 -43.20
CA GLN A 1036 15.06 -15.53 -43.87
C GLN A 1036 15.06 -16.68 -42.85
N TYR A 1037 14.18 -17.66 -43.06
CA TYR A 1037 14.21 -18.94 -42.35
C TYR A 1037 13.91 -20.10 -43.31
N THR A 1038 14.41 -21.29 -42.98
CA THR A 1038 14.16 -22.52 -43.71
C THR A 1038 13.42 -23.51 -42.81
N THR A 1039 12.31 -24.07 -43.28
CA THR A 1039 11.56 -25.13 -42.56
C THR A 1039 12.10 -26.52 -42.86
N LYS A 1040 11.70 -27.51 -42.06
CA LYS A 1040 12.10 -28.94 -42.14
C LYS A 1040 12.03 -29.59 -43.52
N ASP A 1041 11.04 -29.22 -44.31
CA ASP A 1041 10.80 -29.67 -45.68
C ASP A 1041 11.75 -29.01 -46.70
N GLY A 1042 12.60 -28.09 -46.27
CA GLY A 1042 13.52 -27.32 -47.10
C GLY A 1042 12.90 -26.05 -47.70
N ALA A 1043 11.64 -25.73 -47.38
CA ALA A 1043 11.01 -24.51 -47.88
C ALA A 1043 11.64 -23.27 -47.22
N VAL A 1044 12.21 -22.40 -48.05
CA VAL A 1044 12.84 -21.15 -47.61
C VAL A 1044 11.79 -20.03 -47.66
N THR A 1045 11.65 -19.27 -46.57
CA THR A 1045 10.76 -18.10 -46.49
C THR A 1045 11.58 -16.85 -46.22
N VAL A 1046 11.34 -15.81 -47.01
CA VAL A 1046 11.92 -14.47 -46.85
C VAL A 1046 10.90 -13.52 -46.23
N ILE A 1047 11.35 -12.64 -45.33
CA ILE A 1047 10.59 -11.52 -44.80
C ILE A 1047 11.36 -10.24 -45.10
N ILE A 1048 10.70 -9.28 -45.75
CA ILE A 1048 11.25 -7.95 -46.03
C ILE A 1048 10.62 -6.95 -45.04
N TRP A 1049 11.47 -6.11 -44.45
CA TRP A 1049 11.08 -5.11 -43.47
C TRP A 1049 11.19 -3.70 -44.05
N GLY A 1050 10.16 -2.89 -43.83
CA GLY A 1050 10.06 -1.49 -44.23
C GLY A 1050 9.58 -0.62 -43.08
N TYR A 1051 9.09 0.58 -43.39
CA TYR A 1051 8.75 1.60 -42.39
C TYR A 1051 9.94 1.85 -41.43
N ASN A 1052 11.11 2.14 -41.98
CA ASN A 1052 12.41 2.25 -41.30
C ASN A 1052 12.84 0.96 -40.57
N GLN A 1053 12.59 -0.19 -41.21
CA GLN A 1053 12.84 -1.54 -40.68
C GLN A 1053 12.08 -1.83 -39.37
N THR A 1054 10.86 -1.28 -39.20
CA THR A 1054 10.03 -1.48 -38.00
C THR A 1054 8.80 -2.36 -38.24
N LYS A 1055 8.42 -2.61 -39.51
CA LYS A 1055 7.27 -3.44 -39.89
C LYS A 1055 7.63 -4.41 -41.03
N PRO A 1056 7.11 -5.66 -41.02
CA PRO A 1056 7.27 -6.56 -42.16
C PRO A 1056 6.34 -6.11 -43.29
N ILE A 1057 6.89 -5.81 -44.47
CA ILE A 1057 6.14 -5.31 -45.63
C ILE A 1057 5.89 -6.39 -46.69
N ALA A 1058 6.70 -7.46 -46.71
CA ALA A 1058 6.46 -8.63 -47.54
C ALA A 1058 6.92 -9.92 -46.87
N LYS A 1059 6.15 -11.00 -47.06
CA LYS A 1059 6.54 -12.40 -46.82
C LYS A 1059 6.52 -13.11 -48.17
N ILE A 1060 7.61 -13.77 -48.55
CA ILE A 1060 7.72 -14.55 -49.79
C ILE A 1060 8.14 -15.98 -49.45
N GLU A 1061 7.38 -16.97 -49.94
CA GLU A 1061 7.60 -18.40 -49.65
C GLU A 1061 8.24 -19.12 -50.84
N ASN A 1062 9.10 -20.10 -50.54
CA ASN A 1062 9.89 -20.92 -51.47
C ASN A 1062 10.97 -20.16 -52.27
N ILE A 1063 11.52 -19.07 -51.72
CA ILE A 1063 12.61 -18.28 -52.34
C ILE A 1063 13.72 -17.99 -51.33
N ARG A 1064 14.97 -17.84 -51.79
CA ARG A 1064 16.08 -17.36 -50.95
C ARG A 1064 16.25 -15.85 -51.10
N LEU A 1065 16.69 -15.18 -50.04
CA LEU A 1065 16.95 -13.73 -50.07
C LEU A 1065 18.01 -13.34 -51.11
N THR A 1066 18.96 -14.24 -51.40
CA THR A 1066 20.01 -14.05 -52.42
C THR A 1066 19.49 -14.03 -53.85
N ASP A 1067 18.30 -14.57 -54.07
CA ASP A 1067 17.74 -14.81 -55.40
C ASP A 1067 16.77 -13.67 -55.80
N ILE A 1068 16.47 -12.78 -54.85
CA ILE A 1068 15.74 -11.53 -55.06
C ILE A 1068 16.76 -10.42 -55.37
N GLN A 1069 16.60 -9.70 -56.48
CA GLN A 1069 17.47 -8.56 -56.78
C GLN A 1069 17.28 -7.45 -55.74
N GLN A 1070 18.40 -6.94 -55.19
CA GLN A 1070 18.37 -5.92 -54.12
C GLN A 1070 17.56 -4.68 -54.53
N SER A 1071 17.65 -4.23 -55.78
CA SER A 1071 16.87 -3.12 -56.33
C SER A 1071 15.35 -3.31 -56.22
N PHE A 1072 14.85 -4.56 -56.26
CA PHE A 1072 13.43 -4.86 -56.07
C PHE A 1072 13.03 -4.67 -54.60
N ILE A 1073 13.90 -5.05 -53.67
CA ILE A 1073 13.72 -4.86 -52.23
C ILE A 1073 13.76 -3.35 -51.90
N ASP A 1074 14.78 -2.65 -52.38
CA ASP A 1074 14.99 -1.22 -52.14
C ASP A 1074 13.78 -0.40 -52.61
N ASN A 1075 13.18 -0.74 -53.75
CA ASN A 1075 11.99 -0.07 -54.26
C ASN A 1075 10.79 -0.13 -53.30
N ILE A 1076 10.48 -1.30 -52.73
CA ILE A 1076 9.36 -1.44 -51.79
C ILE A 1076 9.68 -0.88 -50.40
N VAL A 1077 10.93 -0.97 -49.96
CA VAL A 1077 11.39 -0.36 -48.70
C VAL A 1077 11.29 1.17 -48.79
N ASN A 1078 11.91 1.78 -49.80
CA ASN A 1078 11.85 3.24 -50.01
C ASN A 1078 10.41 3.74 -50.17
N ALA A 1079 9.55 3.02 -50.90
CA ALA A 1079 8.13 3.37 -51.00
C ALA A 1079 7.41 3.29 -49.65
N SER A 1080 7.73 2.29 -48.80
CA SER A 1080 7.15 2.15 -47.47
C SER A 1080 7.65 3.22 -46.48
N ASP A 1081 8.89 3.66 -46.64
CA ASP A 1081 9.49 4.70 -45.79
C ASP A 1081 8.96 6.09 -46.16
N LEU A 1082 8.65 6.31 -47.45
CA LEU A 1082 7.91 7.49 -47.92
C LEU A 1082 6.45 7.49 -47.45
N ASP A 1083 5.76 6.35 -47.50
CA ASP A 1083 4.41 6.16 -46.94
C ASP A 1083 4.41 6.45 -45.43
N ALA A 1084 5.39 5.92 -44.69
CA ALA A 1084 5.60 6.22 -43.27
C ALA A 1084 5.75 7.73 -42.99
N ALA A 1085 6.51 8.43 -43.83
CA ALA A 1085 6.75 9.88 -43.70
C ALA A 1085 5.52 10.74 -44.02
N ALA A 1086 4.57 10.24 -44.82
CA ALA A 1086 3.31 10.93 -45.11
C ALA A 1086 2.27 10.83 -43.97
N GLY A 1087 2.47 9.89 -43.03
CA GLY A 1087 1.68 9.71 -41.82
C GLY A 1087 0.27 9.17 -42.06
N ALA A 1088 -0.44 8.79 -41.00
CA ALA A 1088 -1.73 8.10 -41.07
C ALA A 1088 -2.76 8.74 -42.02
N ASN A 1089 -3.57 7.88 -42.68
CA ASN A 1089 -4.54 8.22 -43.71
C ASN A 1089 -3.98 8.98 -44.93
N ASN A 1090 -2.71 8.75 -45.30
CA ASN A 1090 -2.18 9.22 -46.59
C ASN A 1090 -2.62 8.32 -47.75
N ASP A 1091 -2.41 8.81 -48.98
CA ASP A 1091 -2.54 7.95 -50.17
C ASP A 1091 -1.36 6.97 -50.26
N GLU A 1092 -1.66 5.67 -50.18
CA GLU A 1092 -0.69 4.57 -50.34
C GLU A 1092 -0.52 4.09 -51.79
N ASN A 1093 -1.17 4.70 -52.79
CA ASN A 1093 -1.11 4.26 -54.19
C ASN A 1093 0.33 4.02 -54.70
N ASN A 1094 1.30 4.85 -54.28
CA ASN A 1094 2.71 4.66 -54.63
C ASN A 1094 3.31 3.37 -54.05
N LEU A 1095 3.02 3.06 -52.78
CA LEU A 1095 3.46 1.82 -52.12
C LEU A 1095 2.75 0.59 -52.70
N LEU A 1096 1.44 0.70 -52.95
CA LEU A 1096 0.66 -0.35 -53.59
C LEU A 1096 1.17 -0.67 -55.00
N ASN A 1097 1.50 0.34 -55.79
CA ASN A 1097 2.11 0.18 -57.12
C ASN A 1097 3.50 -0.47 -57.01
N ALA A 1098 4.32 -0.08 -56.03
CA ALA A 1098 5.61 -0.72 -55.77
C ALA A 1098 5.45 -2.20 -55.41
N PHE A 1099 4.47 -2.58 -54.58
CA PHE A 1099 4.14 -3.98 -54.28
C PHE A 1099 3.65 -4.75 -55.53
N GLN A 1100 2.85 -4.12 -56.40
CA GLN A 1100 2.43 -4.75 -57.66
C GLN A 1100 3.60 -5.01 -58.59
N THR A 1101 4.51 -4.05 -58.78
CA THR A 1101 5.75 -4.23 -59.55
C THR A 1101 6.65 -5.31 -58.93
N PHE A 1102 6.79 -5.31 -57.60
CA PHE A 1102 7.57 -6.32 -56.88
C PHE A 1102 7.02 -7.74 -57.08
N ARG A 1103 5.69 -7.92 -57.00
CA ARG A 1103 5.03 -9.20 -57.31
C ARG A 1103 5.18 -9.60 -58.78
N ALA A 1104 5.08 -8.65 -59.71
CA ALA A 1104 5.27 -8.91 -61.14
C ALA A 1104 6.70 -9.35 -61.49
N ASN A 1105 7.70 -8.85 -60.75
CA ASN A 1105 9.11 -9.23 -60.90
C ASN A 1105 9.47 -10.59 -60.29
N LEU A 1106 8.60 -11.18 -59.44
CA LEU A 1106 8.77 -12.48 -58.81
C LEU A 1106 7.62 -13.45 -59.15
N PRO A 1107 7.38 -13.74 -60.45
CA PRO A 1107 6.28 -14.61 -60.86
C PRO A 1107 6.48 -16.04 -60.37
N GLY A 1108 5.41 -16.67 -59.88
CA GLY A 1108 5.40 -18.07 -59.42
C GLY A 1108 5.64 -18.27 -57.92
N TYR A 1109 6.07 -17.25 -57.17
CA TYR A 1109 6.23 -17.33 -55.72
C TYR A 1109 4.96 -16.91 -54.97
N GLN A 1110 4.68 -17.56 -53.83
CA GLN A 1110 3.60 -17.14 -52.96
C GLN A 1110 4.06 -15.95 -52.11
N MET A 1111 3.31 -14.85 -52.19
CA MET A 1111 3.67 -13.58 -51.58
C MET A 1111 2.49 -12.98 -50.82
N THR A 1112 2.75 -12.54 -49.58
CA THR A 1112 1.85 -11.66 -48.83
C THR A 1112 2.53 -10.31 -48.63
N THR A 1113 1.89 -9.21 -49.01
CA THR A 1113 2.39 -7.85 -48.69
C THR A 1113 1.49 -7.15 -47.68
N TYR A 1114 2.08 -6.22 -46.93
CA TYR A 1114 1.44 -5.50 -45.82
C TYR A 1114 1.76 -4.01 -45.92
N SER A 1115 0.75 -3.16 -45.84
CA SER A 1115 0.91 -1.72 -45.59
C SER A 1115 0.35 -1.35 -44.21
N TYR A 1116 0.80 -0.21 -43.67
CA TYR A 1116 0.50 0.22 -42.31
C TYR A 1116 0.14 1.70 -42.24
N ASP A 1117 -0.81 2.03 -41.38
CA ASP A 1117 -1.00 3.39 -40.90
C ASP A 1117 -0.08 3.64 -39.70
N PRO A 1118 0.88 4.58 -39.79
CA PRO A 1118 1.72 4.95 -38.66
C PRO A 1118 0.88 5.32 -37.43
N LEU A 1119 1.20 4.69 -36.29
CA LEU A 1119 0.51 4.83 -35.00
C LEU A 1119 -0.94 4.28 -34.92
N ILE A 1120 -1.49 3.67 -35.98
CA ILE A 1120 -2.81 3.03 -35.95
C ILE A 1120 -2.70 1.50 -36.06
N GLY A 1121 -2.19 0.98 -37.19
CA GLY A 1121 -2.25 -0.46 -37.44
C GLY A 1121 -1.87 -0.87 -38.86
N VAL A 1122 -2.30 -2.07 -39.27
CA VAL A 1122 -2.20 -2.55 -40.65
C VAL A 1122 -3.26 -1.83 -41.48
N ARG A 1123 -2.89 -1.20 -42.59
CA ARG A 1123 -3.83 -0.53 -43.52
C ARG A 1123 -4.38 -1.51 -44.56
N SER A 1124 -3.51 -2.33 -45.15
CA SER A 1124 -3.92 -3.39 -46.07
C SER A 1124 -3.05 -4.63 -45.98
N ILE A 1125 -3.62 -5.78 -46.37
CA ILE A 1125 -2.92 -7.04 -46.58
C ILE A 1125 -3.26 -7.55 -47.98
N THR A 1126 -2.26 -7.88 -48.78
CA THR A 1126 -2.47 -8.53 -50.09
C THR A 1126 -1.91 -9.96 -50.05
N PRO A 1127 -2.73 -10.98 -49.73
CA PRO A 1127 -2.32 -12.40 -49.68
C PRO A 1127 -1.85 -12.98 -51.03
N PRO A 1128 -1.40 -14.25 -51.09
CA PRO A 1128 -0.93 -14.87 -52.33
C PRO A 1128 -1.98 -14.91 -53.44
N SER A 1129 -3.27 -14.95 -53.10
CA SER A 1129 -4.39 -14.84 -54.05
C SER A 1129 -4.48 -13.50 -54.80
N GLY A 1130 -3.80 -12.45 -54.32
CA GLY A 1130 -3.82 -11.11 -54.92
C GLY A 1130 -5.06 -10.28 -54.59
N ILE A 1131 -6.08 -10.86 -53.93
CA ILE A 1131 -7.28 -10.14 -53.49
C ILE A 1131 -6.92 -9.38 -52.21
N ARG A 1132 -6.74 -8.06 -52.31
CA ARG A 1132 -6.39 -7.20 -51.18
C ARG A 1132 -7.54 -7.09 -50.17
N GLU A 1133 -7.17 -7.17 -48.90
CA GLU A 1133 -7.97 -6.85 -47.73
C GLU A 1133 -7.57 -5.46 -47.21
N THR A 1134 -8.53 -4.57 -47.00
CA THR A 1134 -8.32 -3.25 -46.39
C THR A 1134 -8.89 -3.24 -44.98
N TYR A 1135 -8.11 -2.72 -44.03
CA TYR A 1135 -8.39 -2.70 -42.61
C TYR A 1135 -8.78 -1.28 -42.19
N LEU A 1136 -10.02 -1.10 -41.77
CA LEU A 1136 -10.62 0.19 -41.43
C LEU A 1136 -10.77 0.31 -39.92
N TYR A 1137 -10.39 1.46 -39.36
CA TYR A 1137 -10.33 1.71 -37.93
C TYR A 1137 -11.38 2.73 -37.49
N ASP A 1138 -11.90 2.58 -36.27
CA ASP A 1138 -12.75 3.57 -35.63
C ASP A 1138 -11.95 4.80 -35.16
N SER A 1139 -12.64 5.83 -34.68
CA SER A 1139 -12.02 7.07 -34.19
C SER A 1139 -11.13 6.89 -32.95
N ALA A 1140 -11.10 5.70 -32.34
CA ALA A 1140 -10.20 5.32 -31.25
C ALA A 1140 -9.04 4.43 -31.73
N ASN A 1141 -8.77 4.38 -33.05
CA ASN A 1141 -7.74 3.57 -33.70
C ASN A 1141 -7.88 2.05 -33.45
N ARG A 1142 -9.12 1.56 -33.29
CA ARG A 1142 -9.42 0.12 -33.14
C ARG A 1142 -10.03 -0.42 -34.44
N LEU A 1143 -9.66 -1.64 -34.84
CA LEU A 1143 -10.08 -2.25 -36.10
C LEU A 1143 -11.60 -2.42 -36.16
N GLU A 1144 -12.31 -1.54 -36.87
CA GLU A 1144 -13.77 -1.57 -37.02
C GLU A 1144 -14.19 -2.64 -38.04
N LYS A 1145 -13.56 -2.64 -39.23
CA LYS A 1145 -13.96 -3.46 -40.38
C LYS A 1145 -12.74 -3.96 -41.16
N VAL A 1146 -12.87 -5.13 -41.77
CA VAL A 1146 -12.01 -5.63 -42.84
C VAL A 1146 -12.87 -5.79 -44.09
N VAL A 1147 -12.47 -5.17 -45.19
CA VAL A 1147 -13.20 -5.18 -46.47
C VAL A 1147 -12.32 -5.74 -47.59
N ASP A 1148 -12.92 -6.31 -48.63
CA ASP A 1148 -12.21 -6.71 -49.84
C ASP A 1148 -11.94 -5.51 -50.77
N ALA A 1149 -11.22 -5.77 -51.88
CA ALA A 1149 -10.92 -4.79 -52.91
C ALA A 1149 -12.15 -4.12 -53.58
N ASN A 1150 -13.36 -4.66 -53.42
CA ASN A 1150 -14.62 -4.10 -53.91
C ASN A 1150 -15.40 -3.36 -52.79
N GLY A 1151 -14.84 -3.24 -51.59
CA GLY A 1151 -15.50 -2.67 -50.42
C GLY A 1151 -16.50 -3.60 -49.72
N LYS A 1152 -16.55 -4.89 -50.08
CA LYS A 1152 -17.43 -5.86 -49.42
C LYS A 1152 -16.83 -6.21 -48.05
N ILE A 1153 -17.64 -6.13 -47.00
CA ILE A 1153 -17.23 -6.50 -45.64
C ILE A 1153 -16.90 -8.00 -45.58
N LEU A 1154 -15.65 -8.30 -45.25
CA LEU A 1154 -15.14 -9.65 -44.94
C LEU A 1154 -15.29 -9.95 -43.45
N LYS A 1155 -15.05 -8.93 -42.60
CA LYS A 1155 -15.18 -9.03 -41.15
C LYS A 1155 -15.61 -7.68 -40.57
N GLU A 1156 -16.50 -7.69 -39.60
CA GLU A 1156 -16.90 -6.50 -38.85
C GLU A 1156 -16.67 -6.77 -37.36
N MET A 1157 -15.93 -5.89 -36.70
CA MET A 1157 -15.71 -5.93 -35.26
C MET A 1157 -16.70 -4.98 -34.61
N LYS A 1158 -17.80 -5.53 -34.11
CA LYS A 1158 -18.64 -4.79 -33.17
C LYS A 1158 -17.95 -4.85 -31.82
N TYR A 1159 -17.28 -3.76 -31.46
CA TYR A 1159 -16.78 -3.51 -30.12
C TYR A 1159 -17.95 -3.30 -29.15
N ASN A 1160 -18.67 -4.39 -28.93
CA ASN A 1160 -19.40 -4.60 -27.71
C ASN A 1160 -18.35 -4.58 -26.60
N TYR A 1161 -18.21 -3.42 -25.97
CA TYR A 1161 -17.96 -3.43 -24.55
C TYR A 1161 -18.95 -4.46 -23.98
N LYS A 1162 -18.43 -5.49 -23.29
CA LYS A 1162 -19.25 -6.21 -22.31
C LYS A 1162 -19.98 -5.11 -21.55
N ASN A 1163 -21.29 -5.23 -21.39
CA ASN A 1163 -22.21 -4.19 -20.91
C ASN A 1163 -23.07 -4.78 -19.79
#